data_AF-A0A9P8TI21-F1
#
_entry.id   AF-A0A9P8TI21-F1
#
_cell.length_a   1.000
_cell.length_b   1.000
_cell.length_c   1.000
_cell.angle_alpha   90.00
_cell.angle_beta   90.00
_cell.angle_gamma   90.00
#
_symmetry.space_group_name_H-M   'P 1'
#
loop_
_entity.id
_entity.type
_entity.pdbx_description
1 polymer ?
#
loop_
_entity_poly.entity_id
_entity_poly.type
_entity_poly.pdbx_seq_one_letter_code
_entity_poly.pdbx_strand_id
1 'polypeptide(L)'
;MGRGPKKHLKRLAAPSHWLLDKLSGTYAPRPSAGPHKLRESLPLIVFLRNRLKYALNGREVKAILMQRHVKVDGKVRTDSTFPTGFMDVISLEATNENFRLVYDVKGRFAVHRITDEEASYKLAKVKKVQLGKRGIPYVVTHDGRTIRYPDPLIKINDTVKVDLASGKITDFIKFDTGKLVYVTGGRNLGRVGVITHRERHEGGFDLVHIKDSLDNTFVTRLGNVFVIGEPGKPYISLPKGKAHRRDKFIEWIKGLLAVPFVLHAVQSGKSSINEVKTTADARRRYAEIFFDVEKLIEDQIIMQNQGTPELGRLSQLVPSITAFFTKLPLERAFYIEDERRSISVRRLVAPSFNDIRLILNTAQVLALAQAKTPLRMVTFDGDVTLYDDGKSLADDSQVVPRLIGLLSRGIIVGVVTAAGYNEKSGEKYYQRLKGLIDAINVSSVLTKEQKTNFCVMGGESNYLFRFNEELKGLEWIDPKEWLLDSMAKWDESDVLNVLDLAESTLNDLQKKLNLPTTVIRKHRAVGLVPNEGEKLCREQLEEVVLSTQRRLEVIPAARRIQFCAFDGGSDVWVDIASKDLGVSSLQRYFGGIEPKSTLHIGDQFSSVGSNDFKARLSGCTVWIANPEETVQVLDDLTKYIDDEAQFR
;
A
#
# COMPACT_ATOMS: atom_id res chain seq x y z
N MET A 1 -33.77 25.41 -19.47
CA MET A 1 -33.76 24.48 -18.31
C MET A 1 -35.18 24.35 -17.78
N GLY A 2 -35.71 23.14 -17.59
CA GLY A 2 -37.02 22.97 -16.95
C GLY A 2 -37.02 23.49 -15.50
N ARG A 3 -38.09 24.17 -15.10
CA ARG A 3 -38.34 24.61 -13.72
C ARG A 3 -38.94 23.46 -12.91
N GLY A 4 -38.65 23.39 -11.61
CA GLY A 4 -39.16 22.35 -10.71
C GLY A 4 -38.09 21.33 -10.23
N PRO A 5 -38.50 20.28 -9.49
CA PRO A 5 -37.59 19.30 -8.92
C PRO A 5 -36.89 18.50 -10.03
N LYS A 6 -35.58 18.72 -10.19
CA LYS A 6 -34.76 17.99 -11.16
C LYS A 6 -34.66 16.52 -10.72
N LYS A 7 -35.06 15.59 -11.57
CA LYS A 7 -34.88 14.13 -11.35
C LYS A 7 -33.47 13.64 -11.74
N HIS A 8 -32.84 14.32 -12.68
CA HIS A 8 -31.54 13.94 -13.23
C HIS A 8 -30.42 14.90 -12.82
N LEU A 9 -29.20 14.37 -12.70
CA LEU A 9 -27.98 15.15 -12.49
C LEU A 9 -27.00 14.83 -13.62
N LYS A 10 -26.59 15.84 -14.39
CA LYS A 10 -25.53 15.68 -15.39
C LYS A 10 -24.22 15.43 -14.67
N ARG A 11 -23.40 14.53 -15.22
CA ARG A 11 -22.14 14.12 -14.60
C ARG A 11 -21.13 15.27 -14.46
N LEU A 12 -21.04 16.13 -15.47
CA LEU A 12 -20.22 17.35 -15.43
C LEU A 12 -20.66 18.34 -14.33
N ALA A 13 -21.93 18.29 -13.92
CA ALA A 13 -22.47 19.11 -12.84
C ALA A 13 -22.45 18.41 -11.48
N ALA A 14 -21.98 17.15 -11.43
CA ALA A 14 -21.81 16.44 -10.18
C ALA A 14 -20.70 17.11 -9.35
N PRO A 15 -20.81 17.12 -8.02
CA PRO A 15 -19.75 17.68 -7.18
C PRO A 15 -18.42 16.96 -7.39
N SER A 16 -17.34 17.74 -7.49
CA SER A 16 -15.98 17.23 -7.77
C SER A 16 -15.48 16.26 -6.70
N HIS A 17 -15.93 16.41 -5.46
CA HIS A 17 -15.57 15.55 -4.33
C HIS A 17 -16.10 14.10 -4.44
N TRP A 18 -16.95 13.78 -5.42
CA TRP A 18 -17.38 12.40 -5.72
C TRP A 18 -16.36 11.60 -6.53
N LEU A 19 -15.37 12.25 -7.16
CA LEU A 19 -14.37 11.61 -8.02
C LEU A 19 -15.01 10.74 -9.12
N LEU A 20 -16.03 11.28 -9.80
CA LEU A 20 -16.55 10.65 -11.00
C LEU A 20 -15.67 11.02 -12.18
N ASP A 21 -15.29 10.02 -12.96
CA ASP A 21 -14.64 10.20 -14.25
C ASP A 21 -15.56 10.94 -15.22
N LYS A 22 -15.00 11.62 -16.22
CA LYS A 22 -15.79 12.43 -17.17
C LYS A 22 -16.40 11.61 -18.32
N LEU A 23 -15.84 10.44 -18.64
CA LEU A 23 -16.08 9.74 -19.90
C LEU A 23 -17.08 8.56 -19.81
N SER A 24 -17.31 7.97 -18.64
CA SER A 24 -18.17 6.78 -18.50
C SER A 24 -19.69 7.04 -18.60
N GLY A 25 -20.11 8.23 -19.01
CA GLY A 25 -21.50 8.47 -19.40
C GLY A 25 -22.01 9.89 -19.10
N THR A 26 -23.23 10.18 -19.54
CA THR A 26 -23.79 11.55 -19.47
C THR A 26 -24.29 11.95 -18.07
N TYR A 27 -24.75 10.98 -17.28
CA TYR A 27 -25.44 11.21 -16.00
C TYR A 27 -24.63 10.71 -14.81
N ALA A 28 -24.84 11.37 -13.66
CA ALA A 28 -24.38 10.93 -12.35
C ALA A 28 -25.59 10.56 -11.47
N PRO A 29 -25.42 9.65 -10.49
CA PRO A 29 -26.48 9.35 -9.54
C PRO A 29 -26.85 10.61 -8.77
N ARG A 30 -28.12 11.02 -8.86
CA ARG A 30 -28.63 12.17 -8.12
C ARG A 30 -28.99 11.71 -6.70
N PRO A 31 -28.43 12.32 -5.64
CA PRO A 31 -28.79 11.96 -4.28
C PRO A 31 -30.27 12.24 -4.01
N SER A 32 -30.88 11.35 -3.24
CA SER A 32 -32.23 11.53 -2.68
C SER A 32 -32.25 12.76 -1.76
N ALA A 33 -33.42 13.38 -1.58
CA ALA A 33 -33.58 14.45 -0.60
C ALA A 33 -33.52 13.85 0.81
N GLY A 34 -32.42 14.06 1.53
CA GLY A 34 -32.15 13.42 2.81
C GLY A 34 -31.43 14.36 3.79
N PRO A 35 -30.67 13.81 4.76
CA PRO A 35 -30.07 14.59 5.86
C PRO A 35 -29.07 15.66 5.41
N HIS A 36 -28.39 15.43 4.29
CA HIS A 36 -27.30 16.29 3.81
C HIS A 36 -27.65 16.95 2.47
N LYS A 37 -27.12 18.16 2.25
CA LYS A 37 -27.27 18.87 0.98
C LYS A 37 -26.58 18.12 -0.15
N LEU A 38 -27.05 18.27 -1.39
CA LEU A 38 -26.48 17.62 -2.57
C LEU A 38 -24.98 17.90 -2.74
N ARG A 39 -24.53 19.13 -2.46
CA ARG A 39 -23.11 19.53 -2.55
C ARG A 39 -22.29 19.16 -1.30
N GLU A 40 -22.91 18.61 -0.27
CA GLU A 40 -22.26 18.24 1.00
C GLU A 40 -22.49 16.76 1.32
N SER A 41 -22.90 15.96 0.33
CA SER A 41 -23.18 14.53 0.47
C SER A 41 -22.47 13.72 -0.59
N LEU A 42 -22.41 12.41 -0.38
CA LEU A 42 -21.91 11.34 -1.22
C LEU A 42 -23.01 10.26 -1.27
N PRO A 43 -23.57 9.92 -2.44
CA PRO A 43 -24.55 8.85 -2.56
C PRO A 43 -23.98 7.47 -2.22
N LEU A 44 -24.75 6.59 -1.59
CA LEU A 44 -24.31 5.22 -1.27
C LEU A 44 -23.82 4.42 -2.48
N ILE A 45 -24.44 4.60 -3.66
CA ILE A 45 -23.97 3.98 -4.90
C ILE A 45 -22.56 4.43 -5.30
N VAL A 46 -22.22 5.70 -5.07
CA VAL A 46 -20.85 6.20 -5.32
C VAL A 46 -19.91 5.67 -4.25
N PHE A 47 -20.35 5.62 -2.99
CA PHE A 47 -19.57 5.04 -1.90
C PHE A 47 -19.19 3.58 -2.16
N LEU A 48 -20.17 2.70 -2.40
CA LEU A 48 -19.94 1.27 -2.60
C LEU A 48 -19.19 0.97 -3.91
N ARG A 49 -19.62 1.56 -5.04
CA ARG A 49 -19.06 1.25 -6.37
C ARG A 49 -17.78 2.00 -6.68
N ASN A 50 -17.72 3.30 -6.40
CA ASN A 50 -16.60 4.14 -6.83
C ASN A 50 -15.52 4.29 -5.76
N ARG A 51 -15.89 4.30 -4.46
CA ARG A 51 -14.93 4.50 -3.37
C ARG A 51 -14.39 3.19 -2.80
N LEU A 52 -15.28 2.28 -2.41
CA LEU A 52 -14.89 0.99 -1.84
C LEU A 52 -14.64 -0.09 -2.90
N LYS A 53 -15.22 0.07 -4.10
CA LYS A 53 -15.15 -0.93 -5.20
C LYS A 53 -15.81 -2.27 -4.85
N TYR A 54 -16.70 -2.29 -3.86
CA TYR A 54 -17.46 -3.48 -3.45
C TYR A 54 -18.60 -3.85 -4.40
N ALA A 55 -18.76 -3.09 -5.48
CA ALA A 55 -19.63 -3.42 -6.59
C ALA A 55 -19.00 -2.84 -7.86
N LEU A 56 -19.13 -3.55 -8.98
CA LEU A 56 -18.71 -3.11 -10.31
C LEU A 56 -19.83 -2.30 -10.99
N ASN A 57 -21.08 -2.71 -10.78
CA ASN A 57 -22.25 -2.10 -11.43
C ASN A 57 -23.36 -1.72 -10.44
N GLY A 58 -24.35 -0.98 -10.93
CA GLY A 58 -25.47 -0.52 -10.09
C GLY A 58 -26.43 -1.64 -9.65
N ARG A 59 -26.47 -2.78 -10.34
CA ARG A 59 -27.31 -3.91 -9.95
C ARG A 59 -26.77 -4.58 -8.69
N GLU A 60 -25.46 -4.80 -8.63
CA GLU A 60 -24.76 -5.31 -7.45
C GLU A 60 -24.91 -4.40 -6.24
N VAL A 61 -24.74 -3.09 -6.42
CA VAL A 61 -25.00 -2.11 -5.34
C VAL A 61 -26.42 -2.28 -4.80
N LYS A 62 -27.41 -2.39 -5.68
CA LYS A 62 -28.80 -2.59 -5.28
C LYS A 62 -28.98 -3.93 -4.55
N ALA A 63 -28.33 -5.00 -5.00
CA ALA A 63 -28.37 -6.29 -4.34
C ALA A 63 -27.79 -6.23 -2.91
N ILE A 64 -26.60 -5.64 -2.73
CA ILE A 64 -25.95 -5.44 -1.41
C ILE A 64 -26.86 -4.66 -0.47
N LEU A 65 -27.48 -3.58 -0.96
CA LEU A 65 -28.38 -2.76 -0.15
C LEU A 65 -29.68 -3.50 0.21
N MET A 66 -30.22 -4.31 -0.71
CA MET A 66 -31.43 -5.10 -0.46
C MET A 66 -31.19 -6.25 0.52
N GLN A 67 -29.96 -6.73 0.66
CA GLN A 67 -29.54 -7.68 1.69
C GLN A 67 -29.43 -7.05 3.10
N ARG A 68 -29.63 -5.73 3.23
CA ARG A 68 -29.69 -5.00 4.51
C ARG A 68 -28.38 -4.98 5.33
N HIS A 69 -27.25 -5.35 4.73
CA HIS A 69 -25.93 -5.31 5.38
C HIS A 69 -25.35 -3.91 5.57
N VAL A 70 -25.89 -2.89 4.89
CA VAL A 70 -25.39 -1.52 4.94
C VAL A 70 -26.21 -0.69 5.92
N LYS A 71 -25.56 -0.23 6.99
CA LYS A 71 -26.13 0.68 7.98
C LYS A 71 -25.45 2.04 7.88
N VAL A 72 -26.25 3.11 7.90
CA VAL A 72 -25.77 4.49 8.01
C VAL A 72 -26.30 5.06 9.32
N ASP A 73 -25.38 5.49 10.19
CA ASP A 73 -25.66 5.99 11.53
C ASP A 73 -26.56 5.01 12.32
N GLY A 74 -26.20 3.72 12.28
CA GLY A 74 -26.93 2.62 12.94
C GLY A 74 -28.21 2.15 12.23
N LYS A 75 -28.70 2.87 11.20
CA LYS A 75 -29.95 2.54 10.51
C LYS A 75 -29.69 1.85 9.18
N VAL A 76 -30.34 0.71 8.94
CA VAL A 76 -30.30 -0.01 7.66
C VAL A 76 -30.78 0.90 6.53
N ARG A 77 -30.00 1.01 5.46
CA ARG A 77 -30.36 1.80 4.27
C ARG A 77 -30.39 0.91 3.04
N THR A 78 -31.53 0.90 2.36
CA THR A 78 -31.75 0.17 1.10
C THR A 78 -31.74 1.09 -0.12
N ASP A 79 -31.81 2.41 0.08
CA ASP A 79 -31.79 3.40 -0.99
C ASP A 79 -30.37 3.62 -1.53
N SER A 80 -30.17 3.25 -2.80
CA SER A 80 -28.88 3.42 -3.50
C SER A 80 -28.43 4.86 -3.64
N THR A 81 -29.34 5.83 -3.66
CA THR A 81 -29.03 7.25 -3.78
C THR A 81 -29.13 7.99 -2.45
N PHE A 82 -29.16 7.27 -1.32
CA PHE A 82 -29.19 7.89 0.00
C PHE A 82 -27.96 8.81 0.20
N PRO A 83 -28.16 10.09 0.57
CA PRO A 83 -27.08 11.05 0.73
C PRO A 83 -26.38 10.87 2.08
N THR A 84 -25.20 10.24 2.07
CA THR A 84 -24.30 10.22 3.24
C THR A 84 -23.42 11.45 3.24
N GLY A 85 -23.06 12.02 4.38
CA GLY A 85 -22.31 13.28 4.46
C GLY A 85 -21.21 13.27 5.50
N PHE A 86 -20.65 14.45 5.75
CA PHE A 86 -19.58 14.64 6.71
C PHE A 86 -19.98 14.14 8.11
N MET A 87 -19.08 13.42 8.78
CA MET A 87 -19.25 12.71 10.06
C MET A 87 -20.21 11.52 10.06
N ASP A 88 -20.89 11.18 8.96
CA ASP A 88 -21.71 9.96 8.91
C ASP A 88 -20.85 8.72 9.14
N VAL A 89 -21.37 7.80 9.95
CA VAL A 89 -20.79 6.46 10.17
C VAL A 89 -21.52 5.47 9.27
N ILE A 90 -20.78 4.77 8.43
CA ILE A 90 -21.28 3.73 7.53
C ILE A 90 -20.68 2.40 7.99
N SER A 91 -21.54 1.49 8.42
CA SER A 91 -21.16 0.17 8.91
C SER A 91 -21.60 -0.91 7.92
N LEU A 92 -20.68 -1.81 7.59
CA LEU A 92 -20.90 -2.98 6.77
C LEU A 92 -20.78 -4.22 7.63
N GLU A 93 -21.93 -4.78 8.02
CA GLU A 93 -21.97 -5.91 8.97
C GLU A 93 -21.32 -7.16 8.40
N ALA A 94 -21.44 -7.38 7.09
CA ALA A 94 -20.88 -8.56 6.42
C ALA A 94 -19.34 -8.61 6.45
N THR A 95 -18.67 -7.45 6.45
CA THR A 95 -17.20 -7.37 6.47
C THR A 95 -16.64 -6.94 7.83
N ASN A 96 -17.52 -6.70 8.82
CA ASN A 96 -17.20 -6.08 10.10
C ASN A 96 -16.33 -4.81 9.96
N GLU A 97 -16.64 -3.98 8.97
CA GLU A 97 -15.93 -2.73 8.72
C GLU A 97 -16.82 -1.52 9.00
N ASN A 98 -16.25 -0.56 9.74
CA ASN A 98 -16.88 0.73 9.97
C ASN A 98 -16.08 1.85 9.32
N PHE A 99 -16.80 2.80 8.73
CA PHE A 99 -16.23 3.92 8.03
C PHE A 99 -16.87 5.23 8.52
N ARG A 100 -16.06 6.26 8.71
CA ARG A 100 -16.53 7.64 8.84
C ARG A 100 -16.24 8.42 7.59
N LEU A 101 -17.23 9.17 7.11
CA LEU A 101 -17.02 10.11 6.02
C LEU A 101 -16.44 11.42 6.55
N VAL A 102 -15.22 11.71 6.12
CA VAL A 102 -14.53 12.98 6.40
C VAL A 102 -14.07 13.60 5.08
N TYR A 103 -13.45 14.78 5.11
CA TYR A 103 -12.82 15.34 3.93
C TYR A 103 -11.32 14.99 3.88
N ASP A 104 -10.70 15.19 2.74
CA ASP A 104 -9.25 15.18 2.55
C ASP A 104 -8.81 16.62 2.27
N VAL A 105 -7.53 16.95 2.49
CA VAL A 105 -6.94 18.28 2.21
C VAL A 105 -7.05 18.69 0.74
N LYS A 106 -7.29 17.71 -0.16
CA LYS A 106 -7.61 17.93 -1.58
C LYS A 106 -9.08 18.30 -1.84
N GLY A 107 -9.89 18.44 -0.80
CA GLY A 107 -11.30 18.80 -0.89
C GLY A 107 -12.23 17.67 -1.34
N ARG A 108 -11.84 16.40 -1.12
CA ARG A 108 -12.58 15.20 -1.54
C ARG A 108 -13.18 14.53 -0.31
N PHE A 109 -14.26 13.75 -0.43
CA PHE A 109 -14.60 12.85 0.68
C PHE A 109 -13.48 11.83 0.84
N ALA A 110 -13.03 11.58 2.06
CA ALA A 110 -12.20 10.45 2.45
C ALA A 110 -13.08 9.45 3.20
N VAL A 111 -12.91 8.19 2.84
CA VAL A 111 -13.56 7.07 3.52
C VAL A 111 -12.58 6.60 4.59
N HIS A 112 -12.77 7.08 5.81
CA HIS A 112 -11.85 6.84 6.91
C HIS A 112 -12.31 5.62 7.70
N ARG A 113 -11.45 4.62 7.85
CA ARG A 113 -11.76 3.42 8.64
C ARG A 113 -11.68 3.74 10.13
N ILE A 114 -12.68 3.30 10.89
CA ILE A 114 -12.80 3.55 12.32
C ILE A 114 -13.04 2.24 13.09
N THR A 115 -12.80 2.26 14.40
CA THR A 115 -13.06 1.13 15.30
C THR A 115 -14.54 1.02 15.64
N ASP A 116 -14.96 -0.13 16.19
CA ASP A 116 -16.35 -0.34 16.66
C ASP A 116 -16.75 0.65 17.76
N GLU A 117 -15.81 0.95 18.67
CA GLU A 117 -16.00 1.94 19.73
C GLU A 117 -16.30 3.33 19.15
N GLU A 118 -15.51 3.75 18.15
CA GLU A 118 -15.71 5.04 17.49
C GLU A 118 -16.97 5.05 16.60
N ALA A 119 -17.38 3.89 16.08
CA ALA A 119 -18.59 3.72 15.29
C ALA A 119 -19.88 3.79 16.11
N SER A 120 -19.79 3.65 17.45
CA SER A 120 -20.95 3.78 18.36
C SER A 120 -21.48 5.21 18.46
N TYR A 121 -20.67 6.22 18.13
CA TYR A 121 -21.03 7.63 18.25
C TYR A 121 -20.69 8.45 17.01
N LYS A 122 -21.27 9.65 16.98
CA LYS A 122 -21.04 10.64 15.92
C LYS A 122 -20.97 12.06 16.49
N LEU A 123 -20.10 12.88 15.93
CA LEU A 123 -20.08 14.31 16.20
C LEU A 123 -21.07 15.06 15.31
N ALA A 124 -21.85 15.96 15.89
CA ALA A 124 -22.83 16.75 15.17
C ALA A 124 -22.77 18.24 15.57
N LYS A 125 -22.40 19.11 14.63
CA LYS A 125 -22.44 20.56 14.82
C LYS A 125 -23.89 21.06 14.95
N VAL A 126 -24.16 21.89 15.95
CA VAL A 126 -25.45 22.56 16.19
C VAL A 126 -25.61 23.74 15.25
N LYS A 127 -26.68 23.74 14.45
CA LYS A 127 -27.05 24.84 13.54
C LYS A 127 -28.09 25.78 14.13
N LYS A 128 -29.02 25.27 14.94
CA LYS A 128 -30.08 26.07 15.57
C LYS A 128 -30.40 25.54 16.95
N VAL A 129 -30.72 26.45 17.85
CA VAL A 129 -31.29 26.17 19.17
C VAL A 129 -32.61 26.93 19.24
N GLN A 130 -33.71 26.23 19.51
CA GLN A 130 -35.06 26.81 19.48
C GLN A 130 -35.96 26.19 20.55
N LEU A 131 -36.98 26.93 20.97
CA LEU A 131 -38.06 26.43 21.80
C LEU A 131 -39.21 25.95 20.91
N GLY A 132 -39.62 24.71 21.10
CA GLY A 132 -40.74 24.10 20.40
C GLY A 132 -42.09 24.40 21.04
N LYS A 133 -43.14 23.78 20.49
CA LYS A 133 -44.47 23.80 21.10
C LYS A 133 -44.38 23.32 22.56
N ARG A 134 -45.11 23.99 23.45
CA ARG A 134 -45.10 23.73 24.90
C ARG A 134 -43.76 24.01 25.59
N GLY A 135 -42.93 24.89 25.03
CA GLY A 135 -41.68 25.34 25.66
C GLY A 135 -40.56 24.31 25.70
N ILE A 136 -40.65 23.22 24.92
CA ILE A 136 -39.62 22.17 24.91
C ILE A 136 -38.39 22.66 24.12
N PRO A 137 -37.20 22.80 24.74
CA PRO A 137 -36.00 23.18 24.00
C PRO A 137 -35.54 22.03 23.10
N TYR A 138 -35.11 22.38 21.88
CA TYR A 138 -34.49 21.44 20.95
C TYR A 138 -33.34 22.09 20.18
N VAL A 139 -32.37 21.26 19.82
CA VAL A 139 -31.29 21.62 18.89
C VAL A 139 -31.51 20.96 17.54
N VAL A 140 -31.12 21.67 16.48
CA VAL A 140 -31.06 21.13 15.11
C VAL A 140 -29.61 21.04 14.68
N THR A 141 -29.18 19.86 14.27
CA THR A 141 -27.80 19.59 13.86
C THR A 141 -27.57 19.82 12.37
N HIS A 142 -26.30 19.84 11.96
CA HIS A 142 -25.90 20.10 10.58
C HIS A 142 -26.42 19.10 9.54
N ASP A 143 -26.66 17.86 9.97
CA ASP A 143 -27.19 16.73 9.20
C ASP A 143 -28.70 16.52 9.42
N GLY A 144 -29.38 17.53 9.97
CA GLY A 144 -30.85 17.57 10.03
C GLY A 144 -31.49 16.79 11.16
N ARG A 145 -30.74 16.27 12.15
CA ARG A 145 -31.34 15.72 13.37
C ARG A 145 -31.95 16.84 14.22
N THR A 146 -33.04 16.50 14.90
CA THR A 146 -33.63 17.34 15.94
C THR A 146 -33.57 16.58 17.25
N ILE A 147 -32.87 17.12 18.25
CA ILE A 147 -32.67 16.49 19.56
C ILE A 147 -33.33 17.37 20.62
N ARG A 148 -34.24 16.79 21.40
CA ARG A 148 -35.00 17.49 22.45
C ARG A 148 -34.25 17.46 23.77
N TYR A 149 -34.55 18.42 24.64
CA TYR A 149 -33.94 18.56 25.97
C TYR A 149 -32.41 18.56 25.94
N PRO A 150 -31.76 19.38 25.09
CA PRO A 150 -30.32 19.56 25.16
C PRO A 150 -29.94 20.26 26.48
N ASP A 151 -28.70 20.06 26.92
CA ASP A 151 -28.12 20.84 28.02
C ASP A 151 -28.24 22.35 27.69
N PRO A 152 -28.70 23.20 28.63
CA PRO A 152 -28.83 24.64 28.43
C PRO A 152 -27.54 25.36 28.01
N LEU A 153 -26.37 24.78 28.29
CA LEU A 153 -25.07 25.32 27.93
C LEU A 153 -24.74 25.17 26.43
N ILE A 154 -25.46 24.31 25.70
CA ILE A 154 -25.23 24.06 24.28
C ILE A 154 -25.74 25.24 23.44
N LYS A 155 -24.82 25.85 22.68
CA LYS A 155 -25.10 27.00 21.82
C LYS A 155 -24.92 26.67 20.34
N ILE A 156 -25.28 27.62 19.48
CA ILE A 156 -25.09 27.51 18.04
C ILE A 156 -23.59 27.44 17.73
N ASN A 157 -23.20 26.55 16.82
CA ASN A 157 -21.84 26.19 16.40
C ASN A 157 -21.07 25.24 17.32
N ASP A 158 -21.58 24.93 18.51
CA ASP A 158 -21.03 23.85 19.33
C ASP A 158 -21.20 22.51 18.63
N THR A 159 -20.36 21.55 18.99
CA THR A 159 -20.44 20.18 18.49
C THR A 159 -20.93 19.26 19.60
N VAL A 160 -22.02 18.54 19.36
CA VAL A 160 -22.52 17.53 20.30
C VAL A 160 -22.06 16.14 19.88
N LYS A 161 -21.68 15.30 20.85
CA LYS A 161 -21.39 13.87 20.67
C LYS A 161 -22.69 13.09 20.86
N VAL A 162 -23.20 12.55 19.76
CA VAL A 162 -24.46 11.79 19.72
C VAL A 162 -24.14 10.31 19.75
N ASP A 163 -24.73 9.59 20.70
CA ASP A 163 -24.73 8.13 20.70
C ASP A 163 -25.69 7.62 19.61
N LEU A 164 -25.22 6.77 18.72
CA LEU A 164 -25.99 6.34 17.55
C LEU A 164 -27.07 5.31 17.90
N ALA A 165 -26.91 4.58 19.00
CA ALA A 165 -27.89 3.60 19.47
C ALA A 165 -29.13 4.29 20.09
N SER A 166 -28.91 5.22 21.03
CA SER A 166 -29.98 5.92 21.75
C SER A 166 -30.45 7.20 21.06
N GLY A 167 -29.61 7.79 20.19
CA GLY A 167 -29.85 9.10 19.58
C GLY A 167 -29.76 10.28 20.56
N LYS A 168 -29.25 10.06 21.78
CA LYS A 168 -29.09 11.09 22.82
C LYS A 168 -27.71 11.74 22.75
N ILE A 169 -27.62 12.95 23.29
CA ILE A 169 -26.34 13.65 23.48
C ILE A 169 -25.65 13.04 24.70
N THR A 170 -24.40 12.64 24.53
CA THR A 170 -23.56 12.08 25.61
C THR A 170 -22.58 13.11 26.15
N ASP A 171 -22.06 13.97 25.28
CA ASP A 171 -21.09 15.02 25.60
C ASP A 171 -21.20 16.16 24.58
N PHE A 172 -20.62 17.33 24.86
CA PHE A 172 -20.56 18.43 23.89
C PHE A 172 -19.28 19.27 24.04
N ILE A 173 -18.84 19.83 22.92
CA ILE A 173 -17.65 20.67 22.82
C ILE A 173 -18.10 22.07 22.42
N LYS A 174 -17.75 23.06 23.25
CA LYS A 174 -18.03 24.47 22.98
C LYS A 174 -17.17 24.99 21.83
N PHE A 175 -17.77 25.82 20.99
CA PHE A 175 -17.05 26.57 19.96
C PHE A 175 -16.37 27.79 20.59
N ASP A 176 -15.06 27.69 20.80
CA ASP A 176 -14.26 28.75 21.41
C ASP A 176 -12.83 28.81 20.82
N THR A 177 -12.07 29.85 21.16
CA THR A 177 -10.64 29.91 20.85
C THR A 177 -9.89 28.80 21.58
N GLY A 178 -8.77 28.36 20.99
CA GLY A 178 -7.99 27.24 21.51
C GLY A 178 -8.61 25.86 21.25
N LYS A 179 -9.74 25.74 20.54
CA LYS A 179 -10.34 24.43 20.21
C LYS A 179 -9.82 23.87 18.89
N LEU A 180 -9.74 22.54 18.81
CA LEU A 180 -9.35 21.82 17.60
C LEU A 180 -10.55 21.72 16.64
N VAL A 181 -10.34 22.16 15.41
CA VAL A 181 -11.39 22.28 14.40
C VAL A 181 -11.02 21.65 13.07
N TYR A 182 -12.05 21.23 12.37
CA TYR A 182 -12.03 20.64 11.05
C TYR A 182 -12.72 21.58 10.06
N VAL A 183 -12.06 21.89 8.94
CA VAL A 183 -12.62 22.78 7.93
C VAL A 183 -13.50 22.00 6.95
N THR A 184 -14.78 22.35 6.88
CA THR A 184 -15.81 21.66 6.07
C THR A 184 -16.18 22.39 4.78
N GLY A 185 -15.57 23.53 4.48
CA GLY A 185 -15.84 24.29 3.26
C GLY A 185 -14.78 25.33 2.92
N GLY A 186 -14.82 25.83 1.68
CA GLY A 186 -13.86 26.83 1.16
C GLY A 186 -12.55 26.21 0.64
N ARG A 187 -11.55 27.07 0.40
CA ARG A 187 -10.24 26.66 -0.17
C ARG A 187 -9.44 25.75 0.77
N ASN A 188 -9.67 25.86 2.07
CA ASN A 188 -8.97 25.10 3.13
C ASN A 188 -9.73 23.83 3.56
N LEU A 189 -10.67 23.34 2.74
CA LEU A 189 -11.46 22.13 3.01
C LEU A 189 -10.57 20.92 3.36
N GLY A 190 -10.93 20.19 4.42
CA GLY A 190 -10.18 19.00 4.86
C GLY A 190 -8.99 19.29 5.77
N ARG A 191 -8.61 20.55 5.97
CA ARG A 191 -7.57 20.92 6.93
C ARG A 191 -8.08 20.88 8.37
N VAL A 192 -7.19 20.55 9.28
CA VAL A 192 -7.41 20.50 10.73
C VAL A 192 -6.44 21.46 11.41
N GLY A 193 -6.91 22.20 12.40
CA GLY A 193 -6.08 23.12 13.17
C GLY A 193 -6.78 23.67 14.40
N VAL A 194 -6.09 24.49 15.16
CA VAL A 194 -6.59 25.12 16.38
C VAL A 194 -7.07 26.54 16.08
N ILE A 195 -8.24 26.93 16.61
CA ILE A 195 -8.72 28.31 16.50
C ILE A 195 -7.81 29.22 17.30
N THR A 196 -7.22 30.24 16.67
CA THR A 196 -6.43 31.26 17.36
C THR A 196 -7.27 32.48 17.71
N HIS A 197 -8.01 32.99 16.72
CA HIS A 197 -8.76 34.24 16.84
C HIS A 197 -10.08 34.18 16.07
N ARG A 198 -11.10 34.87 16.57
CA ARG A 198 -12.40 35.05 15.91
C ARG A 198 -12.64 36.52 15.65
N GLU A 199 -12.89 36.86 14.39
CA GLU A 199 -13.22 38.20 13.97
C GLU A 199 -14.71 38.28 13.63
N ARG A 200 -15.40 39.24 14.25
CA ARG A 200 -16.83 39.47 14.06
C ARG A 200 -17.02 40.68 13.16
N HIS A 201 -17.79 40.52 12.09
CA HIS A 201 -18.11 41.60 11.18
C HIS A 201 -19.63 41.85 11.19
N GLU A 202 -20.04 43.03 11.65
CA GLU A 202 -21.45 43.42 11.60
C GLU A 202 -21.92 43.54 10.14
N GLY A 203 -23.02 42.85 9.81
CA GLY A 203 -23.53 42.78 8.44
C GLY A 203 -22.74 41.87 7.47
N GLY A 204 -21.59 41.33 7.91
CA GLY A 204 -20.71 40.47 7.11
C GLY A 204 -20.69 39.00 7.58
N PHE A 205 -19.77 38.22 7.02
CA PHE A 205 -19.50 36.86 7.50
C PHE A 205 -18.43 36.91 8.58
N ASP A 206 -18.70 36.33 9.76
CA ASP A 206 -17.69 36.11 10.79
C ASP A 206 -16.53 35.24 10.25
N LEU A 207 -15.31 35.65 10.57
CA LEU A 207 -14.07 34.99 10.17
C LEU A 207 -13.41 34.32 11.38
N VAL A 208 -12.71 33.22 11.10
CA VAL A 208 -12.01 32.42 12.11
C VAL A 208 -10.60 32.17 11.60
N HIS A 209 -9.61 32.56 12.40
CA HIS A 209 -8.20 32.30 12.18
C HIS A 209 -7.87 30.94 12.80
N ILE A 210 -7.25 30.08 12.00
CA ILE A 210 -6.91 28.71 12.37
C ILE A 210 -5.43 28.51 12.11
N LYS A 211 -4.75 27.87 13.06
CA LYS A 211 -3.35 27.46 12.96
C LYS A 211 -3.26 25.93 12.90
N ASP A 212 -2.68 25.38 11.85
CA ASP A 212 -2.50 23.92 11.72
C ASP A 212 -1.30 23.40 12.53
N SER A 213 -1.12 22.08 12.55
CA SER A 213 0.00 21.44 13.26
C SER A 213 1.37 21.68 12.62
N LEU A 214 1.41 22.22 11.40
CA LEU A 214 2.63 22.60 10.68
C LEU A 214 2.90 24.11 10.80
N ASP A 215 2.29 24.76 11.79
CA ASP A 215 2.39 26.18 12.08
C ASP A 215 1.80 27.12 11.02
N ASN A 216 1.15 26.60 9.97
CA ASN A 216 0.53 27.46 8.96
C ASN A 216 -0.76 28.07 9.49
N THR A 217 -0.90 29.37 9.32
CA THR A 217 -2.11 30.11 9.66
C THR A 217 -2.95 30.38 8.42
N PHE A 218 -4.26 30.16 8.53
CA PHE A 218 -5.21 30.52 7.47
C PHE A 218 -6.54 30.96 8.05
N VAL A 219 -7.33 31.65 7.24
CA VAL A 219 -8.64 32.21 7.64
C VAL A 219 -9.74 31.49 6.88
N THR A 220 -10.87 31.25 7.55
CA THR A 220 -12.09 30.73 6.93
C THR A 220 -13.33 31.35 7.56
N ARG A 221 -14.48 31.23 6.88
CA ARG A 221 -15.76 31.68 7.43
C ARG A 221 -16.18 30.77 8.57
N LEU A 222 -16.80 31.34 9.60
CA LEU A 222 -17.30 30.60 10.77
C LEU A 222 -18.22 29.42 10.40
N GLY A 223 -19.03 29.58 9.35
CA GLY A 223 -19.90 28.51 8.84
C GLY A 223 -19.15 27.25 8.38
N ASN A 224 -17.89 27.37 7.96
CA ASN A 224 -17.05 26.29 7.45
C ASN A 224 -16.22 25.59 8.53
N VAL A 225 -16.37 25.98 9.80
CA VAL A 225 -15.59 25.43 10.92
C VAL A 225 -16.42 24.41 11.68
N PHE A 226 -15.84 23.25 11.98
CA PHE A 226 -16.49 22.19 12.75
C PHE A 226 -15.58 21.78 13.91
N VAL A 227 -16.04 21.92 15.16
CA VAL A 227 -15.21 21.57 16.34
C VAL A 227 -15.15 20.05 16.49
N ILE A 228 -13.94 19.52 16.68
CA ILE A 228 -13.70 18.08 16.77
C ILE A 228 -13.00 17.65 18.05
N GLY A 229 -12.58 18.57 18.92
CA GLY A 229 -11.97 18.23 20.21
C GLY A 229 -11.11 19.35 20.78
N GLU A 230 -10.24 18.96 21.70
CA GLU A 230 -9.22 19.81 22.29
C GLU A 230 -7.90 19.69 21.50
N PRO A 231 -6.98 20.67 21.59
CA PRO A 231 -5.64 20.55 21.02
C PRO A 231 -4.96 19.27 21.49
N GLY A 232 -4.40 18.50 20.54
CA GLY A 232 -3.76 17.21 20.82
C GLY A 232 -4.70 16.05 21.16
N LYS A 233 -6.00 16.30 21.43
CA LYS A 233 -6.99 15.27 21.77
C LYS A 233 -8.25 15.40 20.90
N PRO A 234 -8.19 14.98 19.62
CA PRO A 234 -9.38 14.92 18.78
C PRO A 234 -10.33 13.84 19.30
N TYR A 235 -11.64 14.13 19.29
CA TYR A 235 -12.69 13.16 19.65
C TYR A 235 -12.96 12.15 18.54
N ILE A 236 -12.28 12.30 17.41
CA ILE A 236 -12.36 11.40 16.25
C ILE A 236 -10.96 11.05 15.77
N SER A 237 -10.79 9.85 15.22
CA SER A 237 -9.60 9.53 14.48
C SER A 237 -9.56 10.33 13.17
N LEU A 238 -8.38 10.84 12.85
CA LEU A 238 -8.14 11.62 11.65
C LEU A 238 -7.57 10.74 10.54
N PRO A 239 -7.93 10.97 9.27
CA PRO A 239 -7.37 10.22 8.16
C PRO A 239 -5.87 10.45 8.10
N LYS A 240 -5.08 9.39 8.35
CA LYS A 240 -3.63 9.44 8.23
C LYS A 240 -3.27 9.72 6.76
N GLY A 241 -2.46 10.76 6.53
CA GLY A 241 -1.90 11.05 5.20
C GLY A 241 -0.92 10.00 4.69
N LYS A 242 -0.64 8.94 5.47
CA LYS A 242 0.28 7.86 5.12
C LYS A 242 -0.38 6.53 5.46
N ALA A 243 -0.85 5.83 4.42
CA ALA A 243 -1.08 4.40 4.51
C ALA A 243 0.28 3.70 4.57
N HIS A 244 0.41 2.63 5.35
CA HIS A 244 1.44 1.63 5.07
C HIS A 244 1.35 1.29 3.57
N ARG A 245 2.49 1.27 2.87
CA ARG A 245 2.52 1.06 1.42
C ARG A 245 1.96 -0.33 1.12
N ARG A 246 0.68 -0.39 0.77
CA ARG A 246 0.05 -1.58 0.23
C ARG A 246 0.10 -1.48 -1.28
N ASP A 247 0.54 -2.54 -1.94
CA ASP A 247 0.57 -2.58 -3.39
C ASP A 247 -0.85 -2.35 -3.95
N LYS A 248 -0.98 -1.36 -4.82
CA LYS A 248 -2.28 -0.92 -5.33
C LYS A 248 -2.92 -1.94 -6.27
N PHE A 249 -2.14 -2.80 -6.90
CA PHE A 249 -2.65 -3.88 -7.73
C PHE A 249 -3.28 -4.97 -6.85
N ILE A 250 -2.62 -5.34 -5.76
CA ILE A 250 -3.18 -6.28 -4.77
C ILE A 250 -4.45 -5.70 -4.12
N GLU A 251 -4.44 -4.44 -3.69
CA GLU A 251 -5.63 -3.79 -3.12
C GLU A 251 -6.77 -3.67 -4.14
N TRP A 252 -6.45 -3.48 -5.42
CA TRP A 252 -7.46 -3.48 -6.48
C TRP A 252 -8.11 -4.86 -6.66
N ILE A 253 -7.32 -5.94 -6.76
CA ILE A 253 -7.83 -7.33 -6.82
C ILE A 253 -8.66 -7.64 -5.58
N LYS A 254 -8.22 -7.21 -4.40
CA LYS A 254 -8.96 -7.38 -3.15
C LYS A 254 -10.35 -6.76 -3.20
N GLY A 255 -10.46 -5.57 -3.78
CA GLY A 255 -11.74 -4.91 -4.02
C GLY A 255 -12.67 -5.74 -4.93
N LEU A 256 -12.13 -6.40 -5.96
CA LEU A 256 -12.90 -7.29 -6.84
C LEU A 256 -13.44 -8.51 -6.08
N LEU A 257 -12.61 -9.13 -5.24
CA LEU A 257 -12.99 -10.32 -4.46
C LEU A 257 -13.93 -10.02 -3.28
N ALA A 258 -14.03 -8.75 -2.85
CA ALA A 258 -14.97 -8.35 -1.82
C ALA A 258 -16.44 -8.54 -2.25
N VAL A 259 -16.74 -8.38 -3.56
CA VAL A 259 -18.12 -8.46 -4.06
C VAL A 259 -18.70 -9.87 -3.89
N PRO A 260 -18.06 -10.94 -4.41
CA PRO A 260 -18.59 -12.28 -4.20
C PRO A 260 -18.57 -12.67 -2.72
N PHE A 261 -17.59 -12.21 -1.94
CA PHE A 261 -17.57 -12.47 -0.49
C PHE A 261 -18.84 -11.96 0.20
N VAL A 262 -19.21 -10.70 -0.01
CA VAL A 262 -20.40 -10.09 0.60
C VAL A 262 -21.68 -10.79 0.14
N LEU A 263 -21.76 -11.18 -1.14
CA LEU A 263 -22.92 -11.89 -1.67
C LEU A 263 -23.13 -13.27 -1.04
N HIS A 264 -22.06 -13.89 -0.54
CA HIS A 264 -22.04 -15.25 0.01
C HIS A 264 -21.79 -15.28 1.53
N ALA A 265 -21.72 -14.13 2.21
CA ALA A 265 -21.57 -14.03 3.65
C ALA A 265 -22.78 -14.63 4.40
N VAL A 266 -22.56 -15.14 5.62
CA VAL A 266 -23.58 -15.90 6.39
C VAL A 266 -24.88 -15.10 6.51
N GLN A 267 -25.99 -15.71 6.09
CA GLN A 267 -27.34 -15.33 6.53
C GLN A 267 -27.74 -16.26 7.67
N SER A 268 -28.01 -15.71 8.86
CA SER A 268 -28.45 -16.49 10.03
C SER A 268 -29.64 -17.38 9.67
N GLY A 269 -29.50 -18.70 9.81
CA GLY A 269 -30.60 -19.68 9.73
C GLY A 269 -30.70 -20.57 8.47
N LYS A 270 -29.64 -20.84 7.71
CA LYS A 270 -29.69 -21.76 6.54
C LYS A 270 -29.15 -23.17 6.83
N SER A 271 -29.73 -24.17 6.15
CA SER A 271 -29.38 -25.60 6.20
C SER A 271 -28.03 -25.92 5.54
N SER A 272 -27.40 -27.03 5.95
CA SER A 272 -26.07 -27.51 5.48
C SER A 272 -25.94 -27.70 3.96
N ILE A 273 -27.03 -28.08 3.27
CA ILE A 273 -27.05 -28.24 1.80
C ILE A 273 -26.83 -26.90 1.07
N ASN A 274 -27.29 -25.78 1.65
CA ASN A 274 -27.09 -24.46 1.06
C ASN A 274 -25.64 -23.96 1.22
N GLU A 275 -24.90 -24.43 2.22
CA GLU A 275 -23.50 -24.03 2.42
C GLU A 275 -22.57 -24.58 1.34
N VAL A 276 -22.72 -25.86 0.99
CA VAL A 276 -21.91 -26.51 -0.08
C VAL A 276 -22.08 -25.78 -1.40
N LYS A 277 -23.32 -25.48 -1.79
CA LYS A 277 -23.62 -24.72 -3.01
C LYS A 277 -23.04 -23.31 -2.97
N THR A 278 -23.16 -22.63 -1.81
CA THR A 278 -22.61 -21.29 -1.61
C THR A 278 -21.09 -21.29 -1.71
N THR A 279 -20.40 -22.31 -1.19
CA THR A 279 -18.94 -22.47 -1.34
C THR A 279 -18.55 -22.68 -2.79
N ALA A 280 -19.24 -23.57 -3.50
CA ALA A 280 -18.97 -23.83 -4.91
C ALA A 280 -19.17 -22.57 -5.77
N ASP A 281 -20.24 -21.81 -5.51
CA ASP A 281 -20.50 -20.54 -6.19
C ASP A 281 -19.41 -19.49 -5.86
N ALA A 282 -19.00 -19.34 -4.59
CA ALA A 282 -17.94 -18.42 -4.21
C ALA A 282 -16.60 -18.79 -4.86
N ARG A 283 -16.23 -20.08 -4.83
CA ARG A 283 -15.02 -20.62 -5.47
C ARG A 283 -15.04 -20.33 -6.97
N ARG A 284 -16.15 -20.60 -7.66
CA ARG A 284 -16.30 -20.29 -9.09
C ARG A 284 -16.17 -18.80 -9.37
N ARG A 285 -16.81 -17.93 -8.57
CA ARG A 285 -16.74 -16.47 -8.75
C ARG A 285 -15.34 -15.91 -8.55
N TYR A 286 -14.61 -16.40 -7.56
CA TYR A 286 -13.22 -16.00 -7.36
C TYR A 286 -12.33 -16.44 -8.52
N ALA A 287 -12.49 -17.69 -8.99
CA ALA A 287 -11.79 -18.19 -10.17
C ALA A 287 -12.08 -17.34 -11.42
N GLU A 288 -13.36 -17.03 -11.69
CA GLU A 288 -13.79 -16.14 -12.80
C GLU A 288 -13.08 -14.77 -12.73
N ILE A 289 -13.02 -14.16 -11.53
CA ILE A 289 -12.35 -12.86 -11.34
C ILE A 289 -10.85 -12.98 -11.61
N PHE A 290 -10.18 -14.03 -11.13
CA PHE A 290 -8.76 -14.23 -11.38
C PHE A 290 -8.46 -14.48 -12.86
N PHE A 291 -9.33 -15.22 -13.56
CA PHE A 291 -9.25 -15.41 -15.00
C PHE A 291 -9.41 -14.08 -15.76
N ASP A 292 -10.37 -13.23 -15.38
CA ASP A 292 -10.55 -11.90 -15.98
C ASP A 292 -9.31 -11.00 -15.75
N VAL A 293 -8.72 -11.05 -14.56
CA VAL A 293 -7.48 -10.31 -14.25
C VAL A 293 -6.31 -10.84 -15.07
N GLU A 294 -6.20 -12.16 -15.24
CA GLU A 294 -5.21 -12.78 -16.10
C GLU A 294 -5.32 -12.24 -17.54
N LYS A 295 -6.52 -12.13 -18.11
CA LYS A 295 -6.72 -11.55 -19.44
C LYS A 295 -6.33 -10.08 -19.53
N LEU A 296 -6.54 -9.31 -18.47
CA LEU A 296 -6.07 -7.92 -18.40
C LEU A 296 -4.54 -7.82 -18.36
N ILE A 297 -3.86 -8.78 -17.72
CA ILE A 297 -2.40 -8.86 -17.74
C ILE A 297 -1.90 -9.24 -19.13
N GLU A 298 -2.55 -10.20 -19.81
CA GLU A 298 -2.19 -10.59 -21.18
C GLU A 298 -2.32 -9.41 -22.15
N ASP A 299 -3.41 -8.64 -22.08
CA ASP A 299 -3.59 -7.40 -22.84
C ASP A 299 -2.49 -6.37 -22.54
N GLN A 300 -2.16 -6.20 -21.25
CA GLN A 300 -1.11 -5.28 -20.81
C GLN A 300 0.27 -5.66 -21.38
N ILE A 301 0.60 -6.95 -21.46
CA ILE A 301 1.84 -7.45 -22.07
C ILE A 301 1.85 -7.16 -23.57
N ILE A 302 0.72 -7.33 -24.26
CA ILE A 302 0.61 -7.01 -25.70
C ILE A 302 0.89 -5.53 -25.94
N MET A 303 0.27 -4.63 -25.17
CA MET A 303 0.47 -3.18 -25.29
C MET A 303 1.90 -2.77 -24.92
N GLN A 304 2.51 -3.42 -23.93
CA GLN A 304 3.93 -3.22 -23.57
C GLN A 304 4.85 -3.57 -24.75
N ASN A 305 4.63 -4.71 -25.40
CA ASN A 305 5.43 -5.14 -26.55
C ASN A 305 5.23 -4.25 -27.80
N GLN A 306 4.11 -3.54 -27.89
CA GLN A 306 3.84 -2.56 -28.95
C GLN A 306 4.42 -1.16 -28.63
N GLY A 307 4.98 -0.96 -27.44
CA GLY A 307 5.53 0.33 -27.01
C GLY A 307 4.49 1.35 -26.54
N THR A 308 3.25 0.93 -26.26
CA THR A 308 2.13 1.80 -25.82
C THR A 308 1.47 1.29 -24.52
N PRO A 309 2.23 1.00 -23.45
CA PRO A 309 1.71 0.39 -22.21
C PRO A 309 0.61 1.22 -21.51
N GLU A 310 0.59 2.54 -21.70
CA GLU A 310 -0.40 3.47 -21.16
C GLU A 310 -1.80 3.31 -21.77
N LEU A 311 -1.90 2.67 -22.94
CA LEU A 311 -3.17 2.36 -23.59
C LEU A 311 -3.83 1.09 -23.05
N GLY A 312 -3.06 0.25 -22.34
CA GLY A 312 -3.55 -0.97 -21.72
C GLY A 312 -4.67 -0.71 -20.72
N ARG A 313 -5.70 -1.57 -20.71
CA ARG A 313 -6.85 -1.37 -19.81
C ARG A 313 -6.43 -1.50 -18.34
N LEU A 314 -5.47 -2.38 -18.05
CA LEU A 314 -4.98 -2.59 -16.70
C LEU A 314 -4.24 -1.35 -16.16
N SER A 315 -3.39 -0.71 -16.95
CA SER A 315 -2.66 0.50 -16.55
C SER A 315 -3.60 1.68 -16.30
N GLN A 316 -4.71 1.78 -17.02
CA GLN A 316 -5.75 2.78 -16.76
C GLN A 316 -6.52 2.53 -15.45
N LEU A 317 -6.73 1.26 -15.08
CA LEU A 317 -7.41 0.87 -13.84
C LEU A 317 -6.47 0.99 -12.63
N VAL A 318 -5.21 0.61 -12.79
CA VAL A 318 -4.18 0.63 -11.76
C VAL A 318 -2.90 1.30 -12.32
N PRO A 319 -2.80 2.65 -12.30
CA PRO A 319 -1.69 3.38 -12.93
C PRO A 319 -0.30 3.15 -12.31
N SER A 320 -0.20 2.38 -11.22
CA SER A 320 1.06 2.07 -10.54
C SER A 320 1.67 0.73 -10.92
N ILE A 321 1.02 -0.05 -11.80
CA ILE A 321 1.61 -1.29 -12.31
C ILE A 321 2.84 -0.98 -13.15
N THR A 322 3.73 -1.95 -13.25
CA THR A 322 4.97 -1.88 -14.06
C THR A 322 4.93 -2.96 -15.16
N ALA A 323 6.08 -3.23 -15.79
CA ALA A 323 6.21 -4.29 -16.77
C ALA A 323 5.75 -5.66 -16.22
N PHE A 324 5.07 -6.44 -17.06
CA PHE A 324 4.82 -7.86 -16.82
C PHE A 324 5.66 -8.66 -17.81
N PHE A 325 6.49 -9.57 -17.32
CA PHE A 325 7.40 -10.34 -18.18
C PHE A 325 6.84 -11.70 -18.60
N THR A 326 5.86 -12.21 -17.86
CA THR A 326 5.23 -13.51 -18.06
C THR A 326 3.73 -13.42 -17.93
N LYS A 327 3.02 -14.27 -18.67
CA LYS A 327 1.58 -14.49 -18.45
C LYS A 327 1.39 -15.18 -17.09
N LEU A 328 0.47 -14.68 -16.27
CA LEU A 328 0.24 -15.20 -14.92
C LEU A 328 -1.02 -16.08 -14.91
N PRO A 329 -0.92 -17.41 -14.71
CA PRO A 329 -2.06 -18.32 -14.63
C PRO A 329 -2.80 -18.16 -13.29
N LEU A 330 -3.48 -17.02 -13.10
CA LEU A 330 -4.04 -16.61 -11.82
C LEU A 330 -5.21 -17.48 -11.38
N GLU A 331 -6.02 -17.97 -12.34
CA GLU A 331 -7.13 -18.88 -12.02
C GLU A 331 -6.60 -20.18 -11.41
N ARG A 332 -5.57 -20.77 -12.05
CA ARG A 332 -4.93 -21.99 -11.55
C ARG A 332 -4.26 -21.76 -10.20
N ALA A 333 -3.55 -20.65 -10.05
CA ALA A 333 -2.90 -20.29 -8.78
C ALA A 333 -3.92 -20.10 -7.65
N PHE A 334 -5.08 -19.50 -7.95
CA PHE A 334 -6.18 -19.40 -7.00
C PHE A 334 -6.66 -20.77 -6.54
N TYR A 335 -6.88 -21.74 -7.44
CA TYR A 335 -7.32 -23.07 -7.02
C TYR A 335 -6.33 -23.77 -6.07
N ILE A 336 -5.02 -23.62 -6.31
CA ILE A 336 -3.97 -24.19 -5.46
C ILE A 336 -3.98 -23.55 -4.07
N GLU A 337 -4.02 -22.21 -3.99
CA GLU A 337 -4.03 -21.52 -2.71
C GLU A 337 -5.37 -21.67 -1.98
N ASP A 338 -6.49 -21.82 -2.71
CA ASP A 338 -7.79 -22.11 -2.12
C ASP A 338 -7.83 -23.48 -1.45
N GLU A 339 -7.17 -24.49 -2.02
CA GLU A 339 -7.03 -25.82 -1.39
C GLU A 339 -6.17 -25.75 -0.12
N ARG A 340 -5.10 -24.97 -0.13
CA ARG A 340 -4.19 -24.81 1.01
C ARG A 340 -4.80 -23.98 2.14
N ARG A 341 -5.58 -22.94 1.81
CA ARG A 341 -5.98 -21.87 2.75
C ARG A 341 -7.48 -21.71 2.90
N SER A 342 -8.27 -22.55 2.21
CA SER A 342 -9.73 -22.59 2.26
C SER A 342 -10.38 -21.21 2.06
N ILE A 343 -9.86 -20.39 1.13
CA ILE A 343 -10.24 -18.98 0.93
C ILE A 343 -11.74 -18.86 0.64
N SER A 344 -12.24 -19.67 -0.29
CA SER A 344 -13.63 -19.71 -0.77
C SER A 344 -14.61 -20.29 0.25
N VAL A 345 -14.12 -21.01 1.26
CA VAL A 345 -14.93 -21.58 2.34
C VAL A 345 -15.20 -20.55 3.44
N ARG A 346 -14.36 -19.51 3.57
CA ARG A 346 -14.51 -18.49 4.61
C ARG A 346 -15.82 -17.71 4.43
N ARG A 347 -16.47 -17.39 5.55
CA ARG A 347 -17.73 -16.62 5.56
C ARG A 347 -17.70 -15.37 6.43
N LEU A 348 -16.74 -15.29 7.35
CA LEU A 348 -16.57 -14.16 8.27
C LEU A 348 -15.34 -13.31 7.94
N VAL A 349 -14.37 -13.90 7.22
CA VAL A 349 -13.11 -13.25 6.85
C VAL A 349 -12.99 -13.24 5.34
N ALA A 350 -13.04 -12.03 4.75
CA ALA A 350 -12.86 -11.84 3.31
C ALA A 350 -11.41 -12.16 2.89
N PRO A 351 -11.16 -12.46 1.60
CA PRO A 351 -9.82 -12.58 1.07
C PRO A 351 -8.94 -11.38 1.46
N SER A 352 -7.84 -11.67 2.13
CA SER A 352 -6.93 -10.67 2.67
C SER A 352 -5.93 -10.19 1.60
N PHE A 353 -5.19 -9.13 1.93
CA PHE A 353 -4.05 -8.71 1.12
C PHE A 353 -3.04 -9.85 0.95
N ASN A 354 -2.84 -10.62 2.02
CA ASN A 354 -1.89 -11.73 2.05
C ASN A 354 -2.32 -12.88 1.14
N ASP A 355 -3.61 -13.25 1.16
CA ASP A 355 -4.14 -14.32 0.30
C ASP A 355 -3.87 -14.00 -1.17
N ILE A 356 -4.07 -12.75 -1.59
CA ILE A 356 -3.87 -12.32 -2.98
C ILE A 356 -2.37 -12.23 -3.33
N ARG A 357 -1.53 -11.75 -2.41
CA ARG A 357 -0.07 -11.75 -2.57
C ARG A 357 0.44 -13.17 -2.85
N LEU A 358 -0.03 -14.14 -2.08
CA LEU A 358 0.37 -15.53 -2.22
C LEU A 358 -0.15 -16.16 -3.51
N ILE A 359 -1.38 -15.84 -3.93
CA ILE A 359 -1.89 -16.26 -5.24
C ILE A 359 -1.04 -15.70 -6.38
N LEU A 360 -0.63 -14.42 -6.30
CA LEU A 360 0.27 -13.81 -7.28
C LEU A 360 1.65 -14.49 -7.27
N ASN A 361 2.19 -14.83 -6.10
CA ASN A 361 3.44 -15.57 -5.99
C ASN A 361 3.32 -16.94 -6.67
N THR A 362 2.29 -17.71 -6.33
CA THR A 362 2.04 -19.04 -6.92
C THR A 362 1.85 -18.95 -8.43
N ALA A 363 1.14 -17.93 -8.93
CA ALA A 363 1.00 -17.70 -10.37
C ALA A 363 2.34 -17.39 -11.04
N GLN A 364 3.18 -16.57 -10.41
CA GLN A 364 4.50 -16.23 -10.94
C GLN A 364 5.44 -17.44 -10.99
N VAL A 365 5.42 -18.28 -9.96
CA VAL A 365 6.19 -19.54 -9.90
C VAL A 365 5.71 -20.52 -10.95
N LEU A 366 4.39 -20.71 -11.09
CA LEU A 366 3.80 -21.54 -12.15
C LEU A 366 4.20 -21.04 -13.54
N ALA A 367 4.11 -19.73 -13.77
CA ALA A 367 4.44 -19.12 -15.05
C ALA A 367 5.89 -19.38 -15.46
N LEU A 368 6.83 -19.35 -14.51
CA LEU A 368 8.25 -19.56 -14.77
C LEU A 368 8.60 -21.05 -14.92
N ALA A 369 7.94 -21.94 -14.16
CA ALA A 369 8.14 -23.38 -14.27
C ALA A 369 7.60 -23.93 -15.61
N GLN A 370 6.46 -23.42 -16.07
CA GLN A 370 5.77 -23.89 -17.29
C GLN A 370 6.06 -23.02 -18.52
N ALA A 371 6.96 -22.03 -18.40
CA ALA A 371 7.27 -21.16 -19.52
C ALA A 371 7.92 -21.94 -20.67
N LYS A 372 7.59 -21.52 -21.90
CA LYS A 372 8.31 -21.94 -23.11
C LYS A 372 9.80 -21.60 -23.02
N THR A 373 10.12 -20.50 -22.34
CA THR A 373 11.49 -20.11 -22.03
C THR A 373 11.78 -20.50 -20.59
N PRO A 374 12.71 -21.44 -20.34
CA PRO A 374 12.94 -21.95 -18.99
C PRO A 374 13.49 -20.86 -18.06
N LEU A 375 13.23 -21.01 -16.76
CA LEU A 375 13.88 -20.26 -15.70
C LEU A 375 15.39 -20.53 -15.76
N ARG A 376 16.20 -19.46 -15.80
CA ARG A 376 17.67 -19.57 -15.84
C ARG A 376 18.36 -19.00 -14.60
N MET A 377 17.72 -18.03 -13.93
CA MET A 377 18.32 -17.35 -12.78
C MET A 377 17.28 -17.09 -11.70
N VAL A 378 17.63 -17.39 -10.46
CA VAL A 378 16.91 -16.99 -9.26
C VAL A 378 17.82 -16.09 -8.44
N THR A 379 17.34 -14.90 -8.13
CA THR A 379 18.02 -13.95 -7.27
C THR A 379 17.24 -13.78 -5.96
N PHE A 380 17.96 -13.55 -4.88
CA PHE A 380 17.38 -13.39 -3.55
C PHE A 380 17.82 -12.06 -2.99
N ASP A 381 16.94 -11.37 -2.29
CA ASP A 381 17.39 -10.42 -1.29
C ASP A 381 18.08 -11.17 -0.14
N GLY A 382 19.01 -10.52 0.56
CA GLY A 382 19.70 -11.14 1.69
C GLY A 382 18.82 -11.20 2.93
N ASP A 383 18.68 -10.04 3.58
CA ASP A 383 17.96 -9.87 4.85
C ASP A 383 16.45 -10.13 4.68
N VAL A 384 15.81 -10.74 5.69
CA VAL A 384 14.37 -11.10 5.75
C VAL A 384 13.93 -12.13 4.70
N THR A 385 14.82 -12.54 3.80
CA THR A 385 14.56 -13.46 2.70
C THR A 385 15.27 -14.79 2.86
N LEU A 386 16.60 -14.76 3.03
CA LEU A 386 17.41 -15.96 3.25
C LEU A 386 17.62 -16.25 4.75
N TYR A 387 17.67 -15.20 5.56
CA TYR A 387 17.87 -15.24 7.00
C TYR A 387 17.18 -14.04 7.66
N ASP A 388 16.91 -14.12 8.96
CA ASP A 388 16.30 -12.99 9.68
C ASP A 388 17.22 -11.75 9.65
N ASP A 389 16.61 -10.57 9.79
CA ASP A 389 17.29 -9.28 9.76
C ASP A 389 18.54 -9.25 10.68
N GLY A 390 19.67 -8.84 10.11
CA GLY A 390 20.95 -8.74 10.81
C GLY A 390 21.64 -10.06 11.13
N LYS A 391 21.05 -11.22 10.77
CA LYS A 391 21.68 -12.54 10.95
C LYS A 391 22.53 -12.93 9.73
N SER A 392 23.09 -14.14 9.81
CA SER A 392 23.82 -14.81 8.73
C SER A 392 23.13 -16.13 8.40
N LEU A 393 23.35 -16.64 7.18
CA LEU A 393 22.82 -17.91 6.74
C LEU A 393 23.56 -19.06 7.42
N ALA A 394 22.90 -19.72 8.37
CA ALA A 394 23.44 -20.86 9.09
C ALA A 394 23.42 -22.14 8.24
N ASP A 395 24.35 -23.05 8.55
CA ASP A 395 24.55 -24.33 7.86
C ASP A 395 23.31 -25.25 7.94
N ASP A 396 22.50 -25.12 8.99
CA ASP A 396 21.26 -25.89 9.24
C ASP A 396 19.99 -25.23 8.66
N SER A 397 20.13 -24.10 7.95
CA SER A 397 19.00 -23.40 7.34
C SER A 397 18.29 -24.27 6.30
N GLN A 398 16.96 -24.37 6.41
CA GLN A 398 16.14 -25.15 5.48
C GLN A 398 16.23 -24.67 4.03
N VAL A 399 16.63 -23.40 3.82
CA VAL A 399 16.81 -22.80 2.50
C VAL A 399 18.03 -23.37 1.78
N VAL A 400 19.13 -23.69 2.49
CA VAL A 400 20.41 -24.12 1.90
C VAL A 400 20.25 -25.35 1.00
N PRO A 401 19.61 -26.46 1.43
CA PRO A 401 19.39 -27.62 0.55
C PRO A 401 18.60 -27.30 -0.73
N ARG A 402 17.66 -26.35 -0.68
CA ARG A 402 16.88 -25.95 -1.86
C ARG A 402 17.72 -25.14 -2.84
N LEU A 403 18.60 -24.28 -2.35
CA LEU A 403 19.54 -23.54 -3.20
C LEU A 403 20.54 -24.48 -3.89
N ILE A 404 21.05 -25.49 -3.19
CA ILE A 404 21.84 -26.57 -3.80
C ILE A 404 20.99 -27.31 -4.86
N GLY A 405 19.71 -27.55 -4.58
CA GLY A 405 18.74 -28.12 -5.52
C GLY A 405 18.58 -27.30 -6.81
N LEU A 406 18.56 -25.97 -6.73
CA LEU A 406 18.55 -25.09 -7.90
C LEU A 406 19.86 -25.16 -8.69
N LEU A 407 21.01 -25.06 -8.01
CA LEU A 407 22.33 -25.14 -8.64
C LEU A 407 22.53 -26.48 -9.37
N SER A 408 22.04 -27.58 -8.77
CA SER A 408 22.13 -28.93 -9.38
C SER A 408 21.31 -29.07 -10.67
N ARG A 409 20.33 -28.19 -10.89
CA ARG A 409 19.56 -28.06 -12.14
C ARG A 409 20.19 -27.08 -13.14
N GLY A 410 21.38 -26.54 -12.84
CA GLY A 410 22.05 -25.53 -13.67
C GLY A 410 21.44 -24.13 -13.58
N ILE A 411 20.54 -23.88 -12.61
CA ILE A 411 19.96 -22.57 -12.39
C ILE A 411 20.96 -21.69 -11.65
N ILE A 412 21.14 -20.45 -12.11
CA ILE A 412 22.00 -19.46 -11.48
C ILE A 412 21.34 -18.95 -10.20
N VAL A 413 22.11 -18.92 -9.11
CA VAL A 413 21.67 -18.42 -7.80
C VAL A 413 22.45 -17.16 -7.46
N GLY A 414 21.76 -16.02 -7.40
CA GLY A 414 22.35 -14.73 -7.04
C GLY A 414 21.82 -14.20 -5.71
N VAL A 415 22.68 -13.69 -4.84
CA VAL A 415 22.27 -12.93 -3.64
C VAL A 415 22.51 -11.45 -3.89
N VAL A 416 21.45 -10.64 -3.92
CA VAL A 416 21.51 -9.19 -4.13
C VAL A 416 21.24 -8.52 -2.79
N THR A 417 22.26 -7.92 -2.17
CA THR A 417 22.16 -7.36 -0.81
C THR A 417 22.55 -5.89 -0.78
N ALA A 418 21.87 -5.12 0.07
CA ALA A 418 22.23 -3.74 0.37
C ALA A 418 23.58 -3.63 1.11
N ALA A 419 24.02 -4.70 1.79
CA ALA A 419 25.33 -4.72 2.43
C ALA A 419 26.44 -4.51 1.39
N GLY A 420 27.12 -3.37 1.46
CA GLY A 420 28.22 -3.00 0.57
C GLY A 420 29.57 -3.01 1.28
N TYR A 421 30.36 -4.04 1.00
CA TYR A 421 31.78 -4.17 1.35
C TYR A 421 32.65 -4.11 0.09
N ASN A 422 33.61 -3.19 0.07
CA ASN A 422 34.54 -2.98 -1.05
C ASN A 422 35.81 -3.84 -0.96
N GLU A 423 35.88 -4.73 0.03
CA GLU A 423 37.03 -5.59 0.26
C GLU A 423 37.04 -6.73 -0.76
N LYS A 424 38.12 -6.81 -1.56
CA LYS A 424 38.23 -7.81 -2.64
C LYS A 424 38.31 -9.26 -2.17
N SER A 425 38.63 -9.50 -0.90
CA SER A 425 38.70 -10.85 -0.31
C SER A 425 37.34 -11.55 -0.28
N GLY A 426 36.23 -10.80 -0.24
CA GLY A 426 34.89 -11.36 -0.09
C GLY A 426 34.57 -11.89 1.31
N GLU A 427 35.50 -11.78 2.28
CA GLU A 427 35.41 -12.41 3.61
C GLU A 427 34.13 -12.02 4.37
N LYS A 428 33.72 -10.75 4.31
CA LYS A 428 32.47 -10.30 4.98
C LYS A 428 31.22 -10.90 4.36
N TYR A 429 31.18 -11.07 3.04
CA TYR A 429 30.06 -11.76 2.38
C TYR A 429 30.09 -13.25 2.67
N TYR A 430 31.30 -13.85 2.73
CA TYR A 430 31.48 -15.23 3.16
C TYR A 430 30.89 -15.46 4.54
N GLN A 431 31.19 -14.62 5.52
CA GLN A 431 30.64 -14.73 6.88
C GLN A 431 29.11 -14.65 6.91
N ARG A 432 28.49 -13.76 6.10
CA ARG A 432 27.02 -13.67 6.02
C ARG A 432 26.37 -14.88 5.36
N LEU A 433 27.08 -15.57 4.46
CA LEU A 433 26.55 -16.65 3.62
C LEU A 433 27.25 -17.99 3.85
N LYS A 434 27.93 -18.13 4.99
CA LYS A 434 28.83 -19.25 5.30
C LYS A 434 28.14 -20.60 5.07
N GLY A 435 26.93 -20.79 5.58
CA GLY A 435 26.22 -22.06 5.46
C GLY A 435 25.93 -22.49 4.03
N LEU A 436 25.69 -21.55 3.12
CA LEU A 436 25.51 -21.87 1.70
C LEU A 436 26.85 -22.11 1.00
N ILE A 437 27.86 -21.26 1.25
CA ILE A 437 29.15 -21.38 0.57
C ILE A 437 29.86 -22.68 0.98
N ASP A 438 29.83 -23.03 2.26
CA ASP A 438 30.36 -24.29 2.75
C ASP A 438 29.59 -25.49 2.17
N ALA A 439 28.26 -25.40 2.11
CA ALA A 439 27.45 -26.44 1.47
C ALA A 439 27.79 -26.62 -0.02
N ILE A 440 28.02 -25.54 -0.77
CA ILE A 440 28.45 -25.62 -2.18
C ILE A 440 29.84 -26.27 -2.30
N ASN A 441 30.76 -25.87 -1.42
CA ASN A 441 32.14 -26.35 -1.42
C ASN A 441 32.21 -27.87 -1.17
N VAL A 442 31.48 -28.36 -0.16
CA VAL A 442 31.50 -29.77 0.27
C VAL A 442 30.54 -30.64 -0.56
N SER A 443 29.61 -30.05 -1.32
CA SER A 443 28.64 -30.81 -2.12
C SER A 443 29.31 -31.70 -3.17
N SER A 444 29.00 -33.00 -3.11
CA SER A 444 29.35 -33.99 -4.12
C SER A 444 28.34 -34.08 -5.26
N VAL A 445 27.20 -33.39 -5.13
CA VAL A 445 26.09 -33.42 -6.11
C VAL A 445 26.32 -32.40 -7.23
N LEU A 446 27.01 -31.30 -6.92
CA LEU A 446 27.25 -30.21 -7.87
C LEU A 446 28.49 -30.46 -8.73
N THR A 447 28.36 -30.27 -10.04
CA THR A 447 29.53 -30.21 -10.93
C THR A 447 30.33 -28.93 -10.70
N LYS A 448 31.60 -28.91 -11.12
CA LYS A 448 32.45 -27.70 -11.03
C LYS A 448 31.78 -26.49 -11.69
N GLU A 449 31.18 -26.68 -12.86
CA GLU A 449 30.46 -25.62 -13.58
C GLU A 449 29.24 -25.12 -12.78
N GLN A 450 28.45 -26.04 -12.23
CA GLN A 450 27.27 -25.68 -11.42
C GLN A 450 27.63 -24.92 -10.15
N LYS A 451 28.76 -25.21 -9.50
CA LYS A 451 29.22 -24.43 -8.35
C LYS A 451 29.50 -22.97 -8.71
N THR A 452 30.03 -22.71 -9.90
CA THR A 452 30.27 -21.33 -10.38
C THR A 452 28.98 -20.55 -10.68
N ASN A 453 27.81 -21.19 -10.69
CA ASN A 453 26.52 -20.50 -10.89
C ASN A 453 26.04 -19.75 -9.64
N PHE A 454 26.79 -19.79 -8.54
CA PHE A 454 26.54 -18.98 -7.36
C PHE A 454 27.27 -17.64 -7.42
N CYS A 455 26.57 -16.54 -7.16
CA CYS A 455 27.13 -15.20 -7.13
C CYS A 455 26.50 -14.31 -6.04
N VAL A 456 27.22 -13.26 -5.65
CA VAL A 456 26.78 -12.26 -4.67
C VAL A 456 26.96 -10.87 -5.28
N MET A 457 25.88 -10.12 -5.37
CA MET A 457 25.84 -8.71 -5.76
C MET A 457 25.68 -7.86 -4.50
N GLY A 458 26.76 -7.26 -4.03
CA GLY A 458 26.82 -6.43 -2.84
C GLY A 458 26.68 -4.94 -3.12
N GLY A 459 26.23 -4.20 -2.10
CA GLY A 459 25.90 -2.78 -2.21
C GLY A 459 24.85 -2.52 -3.31
N GLU A 460 23.88 -3.43 -3.41
CA GLU A 460 22.82 -3.55 -4.42
C GLU A 460 23.28 -3.77 -5.86
N SER A 461 24.21 -2.96 -6.36
CA SER A 461 24.74 -3.03 -7.72
C SER A 461 26.17 -2.49 -7.81
N ASN A 462 26.98 -2.66 -6.76
CA ASN A 462 28.32 -2.06 -6.66
C ASN A 462 29.46 -3.07 -6.70
N TYR A 463 29.26 -4.27 -6.16
CA TYR A 463 30.32 -5.25 -5.99
C TYR A 463 29.81 -6.64 -6.41
N LEU A 464 30.47 -7.28 -7.39
CA LEU A 464 30.12 -8.64 -7.81
C LEU A 464 31.17 -9.63 -7.35
N PHE A 465 30.70 -10.70 -6.71
CA PHE A 465 31.49 -11.87 -6.38
C PHE A 465 30.88 -13.12 -7.00
N ARG A 466 31.73 -14.06 -7.38
CA ARG A 466 31.32 -15.37 -7.93
C ARG A 466 32.02 -16.48 -7.16
N PHE A 467 31.35 -17.61 -6.97
CA PHE A 467 32.00 -18.77 -6.38
C PHE A 467 33.10 -19.31 -7.31
N ASN A 468 34.28 -19.53 -6.74
CA ASN A 468 35.44 -20.11 -7.42
C ASN A 468 35.85 -21.40 -6.70
N GLU A 469 35.88 -22.51 -7.44
CA GLU A 469 36.20 -23.84 -6.92
C GLU A 469 37.64 -23.97 -6.43
N GLU A 470 38.59 -23.28 -7.07
CA GLU A 470 40.02 -23.32 -6.70
C GLU A 470 40.26 -22.57 -5.39
N LEU A 471 39.62 -21.41 -5.24
CA LEU A 471 39.64 -20.62 -4.00
C LEU A 471 38.76 -21.23 -2.90
N LYS A 472 37.85 -22.14 -3.25
CA LYS A 472 36.82 -22.70 -2.37
C LYS A 472 35.99 -21.61 -1.69
N GLY A 473 35.74 -20.52 -2.40
CA GLY A 473 35.19 -19.30 -1.82
C GLY A 473 34.76 -18.29 -2.88
N LEU A 474 34.63 -17.02 -2.47
CA LEU A 474 34.17 -15.94 -3.33
C LEU A 474 35.35 -15.24 -4.02
N GLU A 475 35.28 -15.12 -5.33
CA GLU A 475 36.20 -14.36 -6.17
C GLU A 475 35.57 -13.02 -6.55
N TRP A 476 36.35 -11.94 -6.44
CA TRP A 476 35.97 -10.61 -6.92
C TRP A 476 35.97 -10.56 -8.45
N ILE A 477 34.87 -10.08 -9.05
CA ILE A 477 34.76 -9.88 -10.50
C ILE A 477 34.97 -8.41 -10.85
N ASP A 478 35.80 -8.13 -11.85
CA ASP A 478 36.09 -6.75 -12.27
C ASP A 478 34.81 -6.05 -12.78
N PRO A 479 34.50 -4.82 -12.32
CA PRO A 479 33.34 -4.06 -12.79
C PRO A 479 33.18 -3.98 -14.31
N LYS A 480 34.26 -3.97 -15.08
CA LYS A 480 34.19 -3.90 -16.55
C LYS A 480 33.46 -5.10 -17.18
N GLU A 481 33.37 -6.23 -16.48
CA GLU A 481 32.76 -7.46 -17.00
C GLU A 481 31.23 -7.48 -16.86
N TRP A 482 30.67 -6.80 -15.86
CA TRP A 482 29.27 -6.95 -15.46
C TRP A 482 28.48 -5.65 -15.37
N LEU A 483 29.16 -4.51 -15.29
CA LEU A 483 28.52 -3.22 -15.11
C LEU A 483 27.72 -2.83 -16.37
N LEU A 484 26.53 -2.27 -16.18
CA LEU A 484 25.68 -1.87 -17.30
C LEU A 484 26.25 -0.66 -18.02
N ASP A 485 25.99 -0.55 -19.32
CA ASP A 485 26.47 0.58 -20.13
C ASP A 485 25.93 1.94 -19.63
N SER A 486 24.76 1.95 -18.97
CA SER A 486 24.19 3.12 -18.33
C SER A 486 24.95 3.53 -17.07
N MET A 487 25.33 2.55 -16.24
CA MET A 487 26.09 2.76 -15.01
C MET A 487 27.53 3.21 -15.32
N ALA A 488 28.14 2.65 -16.38
CA ALA A 488 29.51 2.97 -16.78
C ALA A 488 29.67 4.43 -17.25
N LYS A 489 28.56 5.05 -17.67
CA LYS A 489 28.51 6.43 -18.16
C LYS A 489 28.19 7.45 -17.06
N TRP A 490 27.98 7.02 -15.82
CA TRP A 490 27.75 7.94 -14.72
C TRP A 490 29.00 8.79 -14.46
N ASP A 491 28.81 10.11 -14.47
CA ASP A 491 29.86 11.06 -14.19
C ASP A 491 30.25 10.98 -12.70
N GLU A 492 31.54 10.77 -12.41
CA GLU A 492 32.02 10.68 -11.03
C GLU A 492 31.78 11.98 -10.24
N SER A 493 31.75 13.15 -10.91
CA SER A 493 31.38 14.40 -10.27
C SER A 493 29.91 14.40 -9.80
N ASP A 494 29.00 13.79 -10.55
CA ASP A 494 27.60 13.64 -10.15
C ASP A 494 27.45 12.68 -8.97
N VAL A 495 28.19 11.57 -8.98
CA VAL A 495 28.26 10.60 -7.87
C VAL A 495 28.72 11.29 -6.59
N LEU A 496 29.82 12.04 -6.65
CA LEU A 496 30.35 12.79 -5.52
C LEU A 496 29.35 13.86 -5.04
N ASN A 497 28.75 14.64 -5.94
CA ASN A 497 27.76 15.65 -5.59
C ASN A 497 26.56 15.08 -4.83
N VAL A 498 26.05 13.92 -5.24
CA VAL A 498 24.92 13.26 -4.56
C VAL A 498 25.34 12.77 -3.18
N LEU A 499 26.49 12.11 -3.08
CA LEU A 499 26.98 11.59 -1.81
C LEU A 499 27.35 12.70 -0.82
N ASP A 500 27.96 13.80 -1.28
CA ASP A 500 28.34 14.94 -0.44
C ASP A 500 27.10 15.66 0.12
N LEU A 501 26.06 15.81 -0.71
CA LEU A 501 24.78 16.33 -0.24
C LEU A 501 24.11 15.37 0.74
N ALA A 502 24.16 14.06 0.48
CA ALA A 502 23.62 13.06 1.39
C ALA A 502 24.35 13.10 2.75
N GLU A 503 25.68 13.13 2.75
CA GLU A 503 26.51 13.23 3.95
C GLU A 503 26.23 14.51 4.74
N SER A 504 26.19 15.67 4.08
CA SER A 504 25.81 16.93 4.72
C SER A 504 24.40 16.84 5.33
N THR A 505 23.46 16.21 4.65
CA THR A 505 22.08 16.06 5.13
C THR A 505 21.98 15.13 6.33
N LEU A 506 22.69 14.01 6.32
CA LEU A 506 22.72 13.08 7.45
C LEU A 506 23.36 13.75 8.68
N ASN A 507 24.44 14.51 8.50
CA ASN A 507 25.06 15.31 9.57
C ASN A 507 24.10 16.39 10.13
N ASP A 508 23.37 17.09 9.26
CA ASP A 508 22.37 18.08 9.66
C ASP A 508 21.25 17.42 10.50
N LEU A 509 20.75 16.28 10.03
CA LEU A 509 19.65 15.55 10.67
C LEU A 509 20.07 14.91 12.00
N GLN A 510 21.27 14.32 12.06
CA GLN A 510 21.86 13.82 13.29
C GLN A 510 21.86 14.89 14.38
N LYS A 511 22.34 16.11 14.07
CA LYS A 511 22.36 17.23 15.02
C LYS A 511 20.95 17.72 15.36
N LYS A 512 20.10 17.91 14.34
CA LYS A 512 18.74 18.44 14.50
C LYS A 512 17.85 17.53 15.35
N LEU A 513 17.98 16.22 15.18
CA LEU A 513 17.19 15.22 15.90
C LEU A 513 17.90 14.70 17.17
N ASN A 514 19.11 15.19 17.45
CA ASN A 514 19.96 14.75 18.57
C ASN A 514 20.14 13.23 18.61
N LEU A 515 20.52 12.64 17.48
CA LEU A 515 20.65 11.18 17.34
C LEU A 515 22.03 10.70 17.82
N PRO A 516 22.10 9.65 18.66
CA PRO A 516 23.35 9.07 19.13
C PRO A 516 23.98 8.16 18.07
N THR A 517 24.37 8.75 16.95
CA THR A 517 24.81 8.03 15.74
C THR A 517 26.17 8.53 15.26
N THR A 518 26.73 7.89 14.25
CA THR A 518 27.91 8.30 13.50
C THR A 518 27.61 8.25 12.00
N VAL A 519 28.04 9.25 11.24
CA VAL A 519 27.92 9.26 9.77
C VAL A 519 29.16 8.60 9.16
N ILE A 520 28.94 7.63 8.27
CA ILE A 520 29.99 6.84 7.61
C ILE A 520 29.94 7.08 6.11
N ARG A 521 31.05 7.54 5.53
CA ARG A 521 31.21 7.72 4.08
C ARG A 521 31.96 6.54 3.47
N LYS A 522 31.40 5.97 2.39
CA LYS A 522 32.01 4.95 1.53
C LYS A 522 32.16 5.49 0.11
N HIS A 523 32.80 4.70 -0.76
CA HIS A 523 33.02 5.05 -2.17
C HIS A 523 31.72 5.30 -2.96
N ARG A 524 30.69 4.46 -2.74
CA ARG A 524 29.39 4.53 -3.44
C ARG A 524 28.19 4.65 -2.50
N ALA A 525 28.43 5.00 -1.24
CA ALA A 525 27.39 5.04 -0.22
C ALA A 525 27.73 6.02 0.92
N VAL A 526 26.72 6.52 1.61
CA VAL A 526 26.87 7.19 2.90
C VAL A 526 25.78 6.69 3.85
N GLY A 527 26.14 6.43 5.10
CA GLY A 527 25.23 5.89 6.09
C GLY A 527 25.24 6.66 7.40
N LEU A 528 24.17 6.54 8.16
CA LEU A 528 24.02 7.04 9.53
C LEU A 528 23.75 5.81 10.41
N VAL A 529 24.73 5.46 11.23
CA VAL A 529 24.74 4.22 12.02
C VAL A 529 24.68 4.56 13.51
N PRO A 530 23.85 3.88 14.33
CA PRO A 530 23.84 4.08 15.79
C PRO A 530 25.22 3.82 16.41
N ASN A 531 25.52 4.55 17.47
CA ASN A 531 26.70 4.26 18.29
C ASN A 531 26.53 2.90 19.01
N GLU A 532 27.63 2.32 19.47
CA GLU A 532 27.61 1.01 20.13
C GLU A 532 26.66 1.01 21.34
N GLY A 533 25.73 0.06 21.37
CA GLY A 533 24.70 -0.07 22.43
C GLY A 533 23.45 0.81 22.24
N GLU A 534 23.45 1.74 21.29
CA GLU A 534 22.34 2.64 21.01
C GLU A 534 21.41 2.07 19.92
N LYS A 535 20.13 2.50 19.94
CA LYS A 535 19.14 2.14 18.92
C LYS A 535 18.30 3.33 18.53
N LEU A 536 18.01 3.46 17.25
CA LEU A 536 17.05 4.42 16.74
C LEU A 536 15.65 3.80 16.71
N CYS A 537 14.62 4.60 17.01
CA CYS A 537 13.26 4.16 16.75
C CYS A 537 12.94 4.30 15.26
N ARG A 538 11.97 3.51 14.79
CA ARG A 538 11.55 3.51 13.39
C ARG A 538 11.17 4.91 12.90
N GLU A 539 10.50 5.71 13.72
CA GLU A 539 10.11 7.07 13.35
C GLU A 539 11.31 7.98 13.08
N GLN A 540 12.42 7.80 13.80
CA GLN A 540 13.67 8.53 13.57
C GLN A 540 14.32 8.10 12.26
N LEU A 541 14.43 6.79 12.01
CA LEU A 541 14.97 6.22 10.78
C LEU A 541 14.20 6.73 9.55
N GLU A 542 12.86 6.64 9.60
CA GLU A 542 11.98 7.09 8.52
C GLU A 542 12.05 8.60 8.27
N GLU A 543 12.14 9.42 9.33
CA GLU A 543 12.30 10.87 9.18
C GLU A 543 13.63 11.20 8.46
N VAL A 544 14.70 10.48 8.80
CA VAL A 544 16.02 10.65 8.17
C VAL A 544 15.98 10.24 6.70
N VAL A 545 15.42 9.08 6.39
CA VAL A 545 15.28 8.57 5.01
C VAL A 545 14.47 9.54 4.15
N LEU A 546 13.27 9.91 4.60
CA LEU A 546 12.36 10.75 3.82
C LEU A 546 12.90 12.17 3.62
N SER A 547 13.56 12.72 4.64
CA SER A 547 14.20 14.04 4.54
C SER A 547 15.37 14.02 3.56
N THR A 548 16.21 13.00 3.63
CA THR A 548 17.37 12.84 2.76
C THR A 548 16.95 12.62 1.32
N GLN A 549 16.02 11.69 1.08
CA GLN A 549 15.47 11.43 -0.25
C GLN A 549 14.88 12.70 -0.88
N ARG A 550 14.06 13.46 -0.15
CA ARG A 550 13.45 14.70 -0.66
C ARG A 550 14.51 15.75 -1.04
N ARG A 551 15.61 15.85 -0.30
CA ARG A 551 16.67 16.82 -0.59
C ARG A 551 17.46 16.42 -1.84
N LEU A 552 17.75 15.12 -1.99
CA LEU A 552 18.47 14.56 -3.13
C LEU A 552 17.65 14.66 -4.43
N GLU A 553 16.34 14.39 -4.41
CA GLU A 553 15.49 14.42 -5.62
C GLU A 553 15.44 15.80 -6.33
N VAL A 554 15.85 16.87 -5.65
CA VAL A 554 15.82 18.25 -6.18
C VAL A 554 17.07 18.56 -7.01
N ILE A 555 18.21 17.92 -6.76
CA ILE A 555 19.45 18.27 -7.45
C ILE A 555 19.55 17.63 -8.85
N PRO A 556 20.11 18.33 -9.85
CA PRO A 556 20.24 17.80 -11.22
C PRO A 556 21.08 16.52 -11.31
N ALA A 557 22.15 16.39 -10.51
CA ALA A 557 23.02 15.22 -10.49
C ALA A 557 22.25 13.93 -10.16
N ALA A 558 21.35 13.99 -9.16
CA ALA A 558 20.49 12.89 -8.75
C ALA A 558 19.46 12.45 -9.80
N ARG A 559 19.26 13.24 -10.88
CA ARG A 559 18.42 12.84 -12.03
C ARG A 559 19.21 12.16 -13.14
N ARG A 560 20.55 12.28 -13.13
CA ARG A 560 21.46 11.68 -14.13
C ARG A 560 22.02 10.34 -13.68
N ILE A 561 22.04 10.09 -12.37
CA ILE A 561 22.43 8.81 -11.77
C ILE A 561 21.26 8.21 -10.99
N GLN A 562 21.39 6.96 -10.57
CA GLN A 562 20.41 6.28 -9.73
C GLN A 562 20.94 6.15 -8.31
N PHE A 563 20.10 6.49 -7.34
CA PHE A 563 20.40 6.34 -5.92
C PHE A 563 19.22 5.70 -5.17
N CYS A 564 19.49 5.20 -3.98
CA CYS A 564 18.50 4.68 -3.06
C CYS A 564 18.80 5.12 -1.64
N ALA A 565 17.84 5.81 -1.00
CA ALA A 565 17.88 6.14 0.42
C ALA A 565 16.88 5.25 1.15
N PHE A 566 17.32 4.50 2.16
CA PHE A 566 16.50 3.48 2.79
C PHE A 566 16.79 3.29 4.28
N ASP A 567 15.79 2.72 4.95
CA ASP A 567 15.85 2.28 6.35
C ASP A 567 16.39 0.85 6.37
N GLY A 568 17.55 0.64 6.99
CA GLY A 568 18.18 -0.66 7.19
C GLY A 568 17.73 -1.38 8.46
N GLY A 569 16.61 -0.97 9.07
CA GLY A 569 16.03 -1.53 10.29
C GLY A 569 16.66 -0.99 11.57
N SER A 570 17.97 -0.72 11.54
CA SER A 570 18.71 -0.12 12.67
C SER A 570 19.53 1.11 12.28
N ASP A 571 19.81 1.30 11.00
CA ASP A 571 20.60 2.38 10.44
C ASP A 571 19.93 2.95 9.17
N VAL A 572 20.48 4.04 8.63
CA VAL A 572 20.02 4.65 7.38
C VAL A 572 21.16 4.71 6.39
N TRP A 573 20.91 4.31 5.14
CA TRP A 573 21.90 4.35 4.08
C TRP A 573 21.38 5.07 2.84
N VAL A 574 22.30 5.73 2.14
CA VAL A 574 22.11 6.29 0.81
C VAL A 574 23.16 5.68 -0.11
N ASP A 575 22.73 4.83 -1.02
CA ASP A 575 23.59 4.11 -1.96
C ASP A 575 23.41 4.67 -3.38
N ILE A 576 24.52 4.82 -4.12
CA ILE A 576 24.51 5.12 -5.56
C ILE A 576 24.35 3.82 -6.32
N ALA A 577 23.19 3.20 -6.13
CA ALA A 577 22.87 1.89 -6.65
C ALA A 577 21.36 1.67 -6.63
N SER A 578 20.94 0.55 -7.19
CA SER A 578 19.60 0.01 -6.95
C SER A 578 19.53 -1.49 -7.27
N LYS A 579 18.67 -2.23 -6.54
CA LYS A 579 18.48 -3.68 -6.76
C LYS A 579 18.06 -4.06 -8.19
N ASP A 580 17.30 -3.22 -8.91
CA ASP A 580 16.99 -3.45 -10.32
C ASP A 580 18.22 -3.44 -11.23
N LEU A 581 19.16 -2.54 -10.96
CA LEU A 581 20.44 -2.49 -11.68
C LEU A 581 21.29 -3.70 -11.32
N GLY A 582 21.29 -4.13 -10.06
CA GLY A 582 22.00 -5.34 -9.60
C GLY A 582 21.52 -6.60 -10.33
N VAL A 583 20.20 -6.83 -10.34
CA VAL A 583 19.60 -7.97 -11.06
C VAL A 583 19.87 -7.87 -12.57
N SER A 584 19.73 -6.68 -13.16
CA SER A 584 20.01 -6.46 -14.60
C SER A 584 21.49 -6.68 -14.96
N SER A 585 22.41 -6.30 -14.07
CA SER A 585 23.84 -6.57 -14.20
C SER A 585 24.14 -8.06 -14.19
N LEU A 586 23.51 -8.82 -13.29
CA LEU A 586 23.63 -10.29 -13.29
C LEU A 586 23.07 -10.90 -14.58
N GLN A 587 21.92 -10.42 -15.06
CA GLN A 587 21.35 -10.84 -16.34
C GLN A 587 22.33 -10.63 -17.49
N ARG A 588 22.98 -9.46 -17.57
CA ARG A 588 24.01 -9.15 -18.57
C ARG A 588 25.22 -10.07 -18.42
N TYR A 589 25.76 -10.18 -17.21
CA TYR A 589 26.97 -10.94 -16.91
C TYR A 589 26.85 -12.42 -17.32
N PHE A 590 25.70 -13.03 -17.10
CA PHE A 590 25.44 -14.43 -17.50
C PHE A 590 24.92 -14.58 -18.95
N GLY A 591 25.33 -13.68 -19.85
CA GLY A 591 25.06 -13.79 -21.29
C GLY A 591 23.71 -13.23 -21.74
N GLY A 592 23.18 -12.22 -21.04
CA GLY A 592 21.94 -11.54 -21.43
C GLY A 592 20.67 -12.34 -21.13
N ILE A 593 20.50 -12.81 -19.90
CA ILE A 593 19.29 -13.52 -19.46
C ILE A 593 18.09 -12.58 -19.51
N GLU A 594 17.02 -12.98 -20.20
CA GLU A 594 15.82 -12.16 -20.30
C GLU A 594 15.09 -12.05 -18.94
N PRO A 595 14.43 -10.91 -18.65
CA PRO A 595 13.62 -10.73 -17.43
C PRO A 595 12.56 -11.81 -17.19
N LYS A 596 11.99 -12.37 -18.26
CA LYS A 596 11.00 -13.47 -18.21
C LYS A 596 11.60 -14.82 -17.80
N SER A 597 12.93 -14.94 -17.77
CA SER A 597 13.69 -16.13 -17.32
C SER A 597 14.42 -15.88 -16.00
N THR A 598 14.08 -14.78 -15.32
CA THR A 598 14.69 -14.37 -14.05
C THR A 598 13.61 -14.27 -12.99
N LEU A 599 13.80 -14.95 -11.86
CA LEU A 599 12.99 -14.81 -10.65
C LEU A 599 13.79 -14.02 -9.61
N HIS A 600 13.17 -13.04 -8.98
CA HIS A 600 13.67 -12.39 -7.78
C HIS A 600 12.75 -12.73 -6.59
N ILE A 601 13.34 -13.12 -5.47
CA ILE A 601 12.64 -13.42 -4.22
C ILE A 601 13.10 -12.38 -3.19
N GLY A 602 12.18 -11.54 -2.69
CA GLY A 602 12.53 -10.48 -1.76
C GLY A 602 11.34 -9.96 -0.94
N ASP A 603 11.64 -9.21 0.12
CA ASP A 603 10.63 -8.59 0.99
C ASP A 603 10.24 -7.19 0.52
N GLN A 604 8.95 -6.97 0.26
CA GLN A 604 8.39 -5.66 -0.11
C GLN A 604 7.51 -5.03 1.00
N PHE A 605 7.54 -5.55 2.23
CA PHE A 605 6.84 -4.98 3.39
C PHE A 605 7.55 -3.75 3.97
N SER A 606 8.83 -3.55 3.62
CA SER A 606 9.62 -2.38 4.01
C SER A 606 9.05 -1.06 3.44
N SER A 607 9.35 0.03 4.13
CA SER A 607 8.65 1.32 4.03
C SER A 607 8.93 2.12 2.74
N VAL A 608 8.48 3.38 2.71
CA VAL A 608 8.65 4.28 1.57
C VAL A 608 10.15 4.56 1.41
N GLY A 609 10.75 4.05 0.34
CA GLY A 609 12.19 4.06 0.12
C GLY A 609 12.79 2.66 -0.03
N SER A 610 12.06 1.59 0.31
CA SER A 610 12.53 0.20 0.17
C SER A 610 13.02 -0.12 -1.25
N ASN A 611 14.25 -0.63 -1.30
CA ASN A 611 15.01 -0.91 -2.51
C ASN A 611 14.46 -2.14 -3.25
N ASP A 612 13.80 -3.04 -2.52
CA ASP A 612 13.26 -4.32 -3.01
C ASP A 612 12.17 -4.20 -4.05
N PHE A 613 11.36 -3.14 -3.93
CA PHE A 613 10.33 -2.87 -4.91
C PHE A 613 10.89 -2.65 -6.31
N LYS A 614 12.12 -2.12 -6.44
CA LYS A 614 12.71 -1.83 -7.74
C LYS A 614 13.06 -3.11 -8.51
N ALA A 615 13.41 -4.21 -7.85
CA ALA A 615 13.80 -5.47 -8.51
C ALA A 615 12.74 -6.01 -9.49
N ARG A 616 11.46 -5.68 -9.28
CA ARG A 616 10.37 -6.02 -10.21
C ARG A 616 10.45 -5.32 -11.58
N LEU A 617 11.30 -4.30 -11.72
CA LEU A 617 11.57 -3.60 -12.97
C LEU A 617 12.53 -4.38 -13.87
N SER A 618 13.33 -5.28 -13.29
CA SER A 618 14.37 -6.05 -13.98
C SER A 618 14.01 -7.53 -14.17
N GLY A 619 13.07 -8.08 -13.41
CA GLY A 619 12.69 -9.49 -13.52
C GLY A 619 11.37 -9.83 -12.86
N CYS A 620 10.92 -11.06 -13.08
CA CYS A 620 9.76 -11.60 -12.37
C CYS A 620 10.06 -11.60 -10.87
N THR A 621 9.11 -11.22 -10.03
CA THR A 621 9.35 -11.10 -8.58
C THR A 621 8.25 -11.78 -7.78
N VAL A 622 8.64 -12.48 -6.73
CA VAL A 622 7.74 -12.96 -5.68
C VAL A 622 8.01 -12.17 -4.41
N TRP A 623 6.93 -11.78 -3.74
CA TRP A 623 7.01 -10.99 -2.51
C TRP A 623 6.83 -11.92 -1.33
N ILE A 624 7.82 -12.04 -0.46
CA ILE A 624 7.79 -12.85 0.76
C ILE A 624 7.74 -11.99 2.03
N ALA A 625 7.31 -12.57 3.15
CA ALA A 625 7.28 -11.89 4.45
C ALA A 625 8.36 -12.36 5.43
N ASN A 626 8.94 -13.54 5.19
CA ASN A 626 9.90 -14.21 6.06
C ASN A 626 10.58 -15.36 5.32
N PRO A 627 11.66 -15.94 5.89
CA PRO A 627 12.38 -17.06 5.28
C PRO A 627 11.55 -18.35 5.08
N GLU A 628 10.51 -18.60 5.90
CA GLU A 628 9.65 -19.79 5.72
C GLU A 628 8.87 -19.72 4.41
N GLU A 629 8.38 -18.54 4.02
CA GLU A 629 7.74 -18.34 2.72
C GLU A 629 8.72 -18.55 1.56
N THR A 630 10.00 -18.20 1.74
CA THR A 630 11.06 -18.53 0.76
C THR A 630 11.16 -20.04 0.56
N VAL A 631 11.21 -20.82 1.65
CA VAL A 631 11.27 -22.29 1.56
C VAL A 631 10.06 -22.83 0.81
N GLN A 632 8.85 -22.37 1.14
CA GLN A 632 7.63 -22.81 0.47
C GLN A 632 7.65 -22.49 -1.04
N VAL A 633 8.09 -21.29 -1.42
CA VAL A 633 8.23 -20.88 -2.83
C VAL A 633 9.23 -21.76 -3.57
N LEU A 634 10.36 -22.10 -2.96
CA LEU A 634 11.38 -22.94 -3.58
C LEU A 634 10.93 -24.40 -3.73
N ASP A 635 10.20 -24.92 -2.74
CA ASP A 635 9.63 -26.27 -2.81
C ASP A 635 8.56 -26.34 -3.93
N ASP A 636 7.69 -25.33 -4.04
CA ASP A 636 6.71 -25.22 -5.13
C ASP A 636 7.38 -25.08 -6.50
N LEU A 637 8.39 -24.22 -6.61
CA LEU A 637 9.13 -24.01 -7.85
C LEU A 637 9.77 -25.30 -8.35
N THR A 638 10.47 -26.01 -7.46
CA THR A 638 11.13 -27.26 -7.78
C THR A 638 10.12 -28.32 -8.21
N LYS A 639 9.03 -28.46 -7.46
CA LYS A 639 7.94 -29.37 -7.79
C LYS A 639 7.36 -29.08 -9.18
N TYR A 640 7.02 -27.83 -9.49
CA TYR A 640 6.40 -27.51 -10.77
C TYR A 640 7.36 -27.65 -11.96
N ILE A 641 8.66 -27.41 -11.76
CA ILE A 641 9.69 -27.70 -12.78
C ILE A 641 9.75 -29.20 -13.06
N ASP A 642 9.77 -30.02 -12.01
CA ASP A 642 9.87 -31.48 -12.13
C ASP A 642 8.58 -32.07 -12.73
N ASP A 643 7.40 -31.56 -12.34
CA ASP A 643 6.10 -31.95 -12.91
C ASP A 643 6.06 -31.66 -14.43
N GLU A 644 6.45 -30.46 -14.86
CA GLU A 644 6.48 -30.08 -16.28
C GLU A 644 7.48 -30.93 -17.09
N ALA A 645 8.63 -31.29 -16.50
CA ALA A 645 9.62 -32.14 -17.15
C ALA A 645 9.10 -33.57 -17.42
N GLN A 646 8.14 -34.07 -16.63
CA GLN A 646 7.52 -35.37 -16.89
C GLN A 646 6.51 -35.34 -18.06
N PHE A 647 5.99 -34.16 -18.41
CA PHE A 647 5.02 -33.99 -19.49
C PHE A 647 5.66 -33.65 -20.85
N ARG A 648 6.97 -33.33 -20.88
CA ARG A 648 7.76 -33.08 -22.10
C ARG A 648 8.49 -34.33 -22.53
#